data_AF-A0A4T2H3K9-F1
#
_entry.id   AF-A0A4T2H3K9-F1
#
_cell.length_a   1.000
_cell.length_b   1.000
_cell.length_c   1.000
_cell.angle_alpha   90.00
_cell.angle_beta   90.00
_cell.angle_gamma   90.00
#
_symmetry.space_group_name_H-M   'P 1'
#
loop_
_entity.id
_entity.type
_entity.pdbx_description
1 polymer ?
#
loop_
_entity_poly.entity_id
_entity_poly.type
_entity_poly.pdbx_seq_one_letter_code
_entity_poly.pdbx_strand_id
1 'polypeptide(L)'
;MLINMKLIKQLIHILISIGLIGSFFLYAHLIQNELGSTKNDGTIEIIAEQPNQVIDSIQINGRYIHSSEIIENQWGINDADLIPNFSSLGEENSLVIKSSSSVRTLSFEYFVSENPTIVKIKVGGQLVESIDTSTGDKYKNLAFIELPYTLRITKDNQFWYLHLIVLALGLTCFILNGATWRIKRRDIRILTILLIVQYIFTTFTFPRLYRNELVLFNSNFNKMETQQLLVALTFLIFFGLLGYKQLRGHISKAFKTISLSVIYLLVPIFSLFIIENSYSQFSTLSPNSLWNNLIIIGVLYLILVFTTNLRFASLLILSASVFIGISNQLLIDSRGAPLLFYNLFQITDGLNVASSVAININNRMLQSMVFSYILLTFFFFIPKLYLPKLLPSRTFYSSYDFKWPKRFSRILLGYITLITIVPMINKTVVSNANISLNYWRMYVTYGQFGLPLSLASFYEDSKITKPEGYSLPKLNEVLEKYPPETEKQTIRPNIIFIQNESQSDFSNLQGLNMEPDPLSNQHALTDNTIHGTLNVSVFGGGTANTEYEVLTSNPISLLSSNLFPYQQIITQERPSFATYLKNKNYDTVALHPQSGNNYNRHAVYPLLGFNKSYFLDSEPAISSLAPLTIDRGWPSDQFLFNGIKELYTQKGDQPLFSFVVTMQGHGGYPSTEEIYPREVSINGSTSEYLAETEFLTSMKRTDEAFADLITFFSTYKEPTVIVMYGDHQPSLTQEFYAQFMDENNPATKYSTPLVIWSNFDIRERESTTISPNYLVPYLMDILSESDYALPRSPYQQFLSDMQIEAPIITSWGNIDNSGQQIEDMSSLSLYQTYLQLEYNSAVDKRPLTDLYE
;
A
#
# COMPACT_ATOMS: atom_id res chain seq x y z
N MET A 1 -32.59 55.64 29.48
CA MET A 1 -32.03 54.27 29.39
C MET A 1 -32.31 53.58 28.04
N LEU A 2 -33.55 53.58 27.52
CA LEU A 2 -33.92 52.92 26.25
C LEU A 2 -33.26 53.50 24.98
N ILE A 3 -33.04 54.82 24.91
CA ILE A 3 -32.38 55.50 23.78
C ILE A 3 -30.91 55.05 23.65
N ASN A 4 -30.19 54.91 24.78
CA ASN A 4 -28.82 54.41 24.81
C ASN A 4 -28.71 52.98 24.28
N MET A 5 -29.68 52.12 24.58
CA MET A 5 -29.61 50.71 24.19
C MET A 5 -29.83 50.49 22.69
N LYS A 6 -30.64 51.34 22.01
CA LYS A 6 -30.82 51.29 20.55
C LYS A 6 -29.56 51.78 19.82
N LEU A 7 -28.94 52.85 20.33
CA LEU A 7 -27.69 53.38 19.81
C LEU A 7 -26.55 52.36 19.92
N ILE A 8 -26.41 51.71 21.08
CA ILE A 8 -25.43 50.63 21.30
C ILE A 8 -25.64 49.47 20.33
N LYS A 9 -26.89 49.05 20.10
CA LYS A 9 -27.19 47.98 19.14
C LYS A 9 -26.84 48.36 17.70
N GLN A 10 -27.08 49.61 17.31
CA GLN A 10 -26.69 50.08 15.97
C GLN A 10 -25.18 50.14 15.83
N LEU A 11 -24.46 50.67 16.82
CA LEU A 11 -22.99 50.71 16.84
C LEU A 11 -22.38 49.31 16.72
N ILE A 12 -22.86 48.33 17.49
CA ILE A 12 -22.38 46.94 17.41
C ILE A 12 -22.62 46.34 16.02
N HIS A 13 -23.78 46.58 15.42
CA HIS A 13 -24.07 46.07 14.09
C HIS A 13 -23.18 46.71 13.01
N ILE A 14 -22.91 48.01 13.11
CA ILE A 14 -22.00 48.74 12.21
C ILE A 14 -20.57 48.19 12.33
N LEU A 15 -20.07 48.00 13.55
CA LEU A 15 -18.73 47.44 13.78
C LEU A 15 -18.58 46.05 13.17
N ILE A 16 -19.56 45.17 13.36
CA ILE A 16 -19.57 43.83 12.73
C ILE A 16 -19.59 43.96 11.20
N SER A 17 -20.38 44.88 10.66
CA SER A 17 -20.49 45.09 9.21
C SER A 17 -19.17 45.56 8.59
N ILE A 18 -18.47 46.49 9.25
CA ILE A 18 -17.14 46.95 8.83
C ILE A 18 -16.14 45.78 8.85
N GLY A 19 -16.14 44.99 9.93
CA GLY A 19 -15.27 43.80 10.03
C GLY A 19 -15.54 42.76 8.93
N LEU A 20 -16.81 42.59 8.52
CA LEU A 20 -17.18 41.66 7.44
C LEU A 20 -16.76 42.15 6.06
N ILE A 21 -16.88 43.46 5.80
CA ILE A 21 -16.38 44.07 4.58
C ILE A 21 -14.85 43.90 4.51
N GLY A 22 -14.15 44.16 5.61
CA GLY A 22 -12.70 43.91 5.71
C GLY A 22 -12.35 42.44 5.47
N SER A 23 -13.09 41.50 6.06
CA SER A 23 -12.90 40.05 5.86
C SER A 23 -13.11 39.63 4.40
N PHE A 24 -14.07 40.24 3.70
CA PHE A 24 -14.34 39.98 2.29
C PHE A 24 -13.18 40.44 1.40
N PHE A 25 -12.67 41.65 1.62
CA PHE A 25 -11.52 42.16 0.88
C PHE A 25 -10.23 41.39 1.20
N LEU A 26 -10.01 41.01 2.46
CA LEU A 26 -8.90 40.14 2.84
C LEU A 26 -8.97 38.80 2.10
N TYR A 27 -10.14 38.17 2.08
CA TYR A 27 -10.33 36.92 1.34
C TYR A 27 -10.07 37.10 -0.16
N ALA A 28 -10.64 38.13 -0.79
CA ALA A 28 -10.44 38.42 -2.21
C ALA A 28 -8.96 38.69 -2.56
N HIS A 29 -8.22 39.33 -1.64
CA HIS A 29 -6.77 39.54 -1.79
C HIS A 29 -5.99 38.22 -1.69
N LEU A 30 -6.31 37.37 -0.70
CA LEU A 30 -5.65 36.08 -0.50
C LEU A 30 -5.85 35.12 -1.70
N ILE A 31 -6.98 35.22 -2.40
CA ILE A 31 -7.26 34.40 -3.60
C ILE A 31 -7.03 35.15 -4.92
N GLN A 32 -6.29 36.25 -4.93
CA GLN A 32 -6.15 37.10 -6.12
C GLN A 32 -5.60 36.36 -7.36
N ASN A 33 -4.76 35.35 -7.16
CA ASN A 33 -4.22 34.53 -8.25
C ASN A 33 -5.32 33.76 -8.98
N GLU A 34 -6.37 33.35 -8.26
CA GLU A 34 -7.56 32.72 -8.84
C GLU A 34 -8.36 33.65 -9.75
N LEU A 35 -8.26 34.97 -9.51
CA LEU A 35 -8.97 36.01 -10.26
C LEU A 35 -8.16 36.50 -11.48
N GLY A 36 -6.88 36.15 -11.54
CA GLY A 36 -5.97 36.54 -12.60
C GLY A 36 -6.20 35.80 -13.91
N SER A 37 -5.74 36.38 -15.02
CA SER A 37 -5.58 35.74 -16.32
C SER A 37 -4.22 36.12 -16.90
N THR A 38 -3.56 35.16 -17.52
CA THR A 38 -2.30 35.35 -18.24
C THR A 38 -2.48 35.05 -19.73
N LYS A 39 -1.47 35.36 -20.55
CA LYS A 39 -1.46 35.07 -21.99
C LYS A 39 -0.14 34.42 -22.37
N ASN A 40 -0.18 33.12 -22.57
CA ASN A 40 0.87 32.32 -23.19
C ASN A 40 0.24 31.13 -23.92
N ASP A 41 1.05 30.39 -24.67
CA ASP A 41 0.60 29.29 -25.51
C ASP A 41 0.34 27.98 -24.74
N GLY A 42 0.56 27.96 -23.41
CA GLY A 42 0.36 26.77 -22.59
C GLY A 42 1.54 25.78 -22.59
N THR A 43 2.64 26.07 -23.28
CA THR A 43 3.81 25.18 -23.37
C THR A 43 4.76 25.46 -22.21
N ILE A 44 5.16 24.41 -21.48
CA ILE A 44 6.17 24.44 -20.42
C ILE A 44 7.29 23.49 -20.82
N GLU A 45 8.52 23.92 -20.59
CA GLU A 45 9.72 23.11 -20.78
C GLU A 45 10.54 23.18 -19.49
N ILE A 46 10.74 22.03 -18.86
CA ILE A 46 11.57 21.86 -17.66
C ILE A 46 12.87 21.17 -18.09
N ILE A 47 14.00 21.83 -17.89
CA ILE A 47 15.31 21.39 -18.40
C ILE A 47 16.24 21.18 -17.22
N ALA A 48 16.78 19.98 -17.06
CA ALA A 48 17.85 19.72 -16.11
C ALA A 48 19.20 19.94 -16.76
N GLU A 49 20.05 20.82 -16.21
CA GLU A 49 21.42 21.00 -16.73
C GLU A 49 22.29 19.75 -16.56
N GLN A 50 21.97 18.90 -15.59
CA GLN A 50 22.78 17.74 -15.18
C GLN A 50 21.88 16.50 -14.94
N PRO A 51 22.44 15.27 -15.01
CA PRO A 51 21.70 14.05 -14.72
C PRO A 51 21.34 13.93 -13.22
N ASN A 52 20.51 12.93 -12.90
CA ASN A 52 20.09 12.56 -11.54
C ASN A 52 19.27 13.63 -10.79
N GLN A 53 18.67 14.59 -11.50
CA GLN A 53 17.68 15.49 -10.93
C GLN A 53 16.35 14.77 -10.80
N VAL A 54 15.75 14.78 -9.62
CA VAL A 54 14.44 14.16 -9.39
C VAL A 54 13.41 15.23 -9.11
N ILE A 55 12.39 15.29 -9.95
CA ILE A 55 11.21 16.14 -9.75
C ILE A 55 9.94 15.30 -9.75
N ASP A 56 8.93 15.73 -9.01
CA ASP A 56 7.61 15.10 -9.03
C ASP A 56 6.48 16.07 -8.71
N SER A 57 5.24 15.55 -8.64
CA SER A 57 4.06 16.29 -8.18
C SER A 57 3.82 17.59 -8.96
N ILE A 58 4.15 17.58 -10.25
CA ILE A 58 4.06 18.74 -11.14
C ILE A 58 2.60 19.17 -11.26
N GLN A 59 2.34 20.44 -10.96
CA GLN A 59 1.04 21.08 -11.06
C GLN A 59 1.12 22.33 -11.94
N ILE A 60 0.19 22.43 -12.88
CA ILE A 60 -0.03 23.59 -13.72
C ILE A 60 -1.37 24.20 -13.34
N ASN A 61 -1.38 25.48 -12.99
CA ASN A 61 -2.58 26.19 -12.55
C ASN A 61 -3.29 25.52 -11.35
N GLY A 62 -2.53 24.92 -10.44
CA GLY A 62 -3.04 24.18 -9.29
C GLY A 62 -3.66 22.81 -9.60
N ARG A 63 -3.48 22.31 -10.83
CA ARG A 63 -3.92 20.97 -11.26
C ARG A 63 -2.70 20.11 -11.58
N TYR A 64 -2.66 18.90 -11.05
CA TYR A 64 -1.66 17.90 -11.42
C TYR A 64 -1.72 17.58 -12.91
N ILE A 65 -0.55 17.45 -13.54
CA ILE A 65 -0.46 17.12 -14.95
C ILE A 65 -0.95 15.68 -15.20
N HIS A 66 -1.60 15.47 -16.35
CA HIS A 66 -1.88 14.14 -16.84
C HIS A 66 -0.79 13.69 -17.83
N SER A 67 -0.53 12.39 -17.93
CA SER A 67 0.50 11.84 -18.84
C SER A 67 0.27 12.24 -20.30
N SER A 68 -0.99 12.37 -20.72
CA SER A 68 -1.37 12.85 -22.06
C SER A 68 -0.99 14.31 -22.36
N GLU A 69 -0.61 15.09 -21.35
CA GLU A 69 -0.16 16.48 -21.52
C GLU A 69 1.34 16.56 -21.78
N ILE A 70 2.07 15.47 -21.58
CA ILE A 70 3.50 15.38 -21.86
C ILE A 70 3.68 15.12 -23.36
N ILE A 71 4.33 16.06 -24.06
CA ILE A 71 4.55 15.96 -25.52
C ILE A 71 5.96 15.52 -25.88
N GLU A 72 6.92 15.77 -25.00
CA GLU A 72 8.29 15.27 -25.11
C GLU A 72 8.82 15.00 -23.70
N ASN A 73 9.47 13.87 -23.53
CA ASN A 73 10.05 13.49 -22.26
C ASN A 73 11.41 12.82 -22.46
N GLN A 74 12.46 13.53 -22.07
CA GLN A 74 13.83 13.00 -22.02
C GLN A 74 14.24 12.63 -20.59
N TRP A 75 13.33 12.76 -19.61
CA TRP A 75 13.53 12.31 -18.24
C TRP A 75 13.06 10.86 -18.13
N GLY A 76 13.74 10.05 -17.31
CA GLY A 76 13.24 8.75 -16.90
C GLY A 76 11.98 8.92 -16.06
N ILE A 77 10.97 8.09 -16.29
CA ILE A 77 9.75 8.09 -15.48
C ILE A 77 9.77 6.83 -14.61
N ASN A 78 9.67 7.03 -13.30
CA ASN A 78 9.34 5.94 -12.40
C ASN A 78 7.81 5.93 -12.20
N ASP A 79 7.10 5.29 -13.14
CA ASP A 79 5.64 5.11 -13.11
C ASP A 79 5.20 4.06 -12.07
N ALA A 80 6.16 3.50 -11.34
CA ALA A 80 5.85 2.61 -10.27
C ALA A 80 5.01 3.34 -9.21
N ASP A 81 5.30 4.58 -8.84
CA ASP A 81 4.69 5.21 -7.68
C ASP A 81 3.28 5.79 -7.94
N LEU A 82 2.52 6.04 -6.86
CA LEU A 82 1.19 6.68 -6.91
C LEU A 82 1.21 8.04 -7.63
N ILE A 83 2.38 8.67 -7.67
CA ILE A 83 2.68 9.91 -8.37
C ILE A 83 3.90 9.62 -9.25
N PRO A 84 3.86 9.94 -10.55
CA PRO A 84 5.04 9.80 -11.40
C PRO A 84 6.19 10.67 -10.89
N ASN A 85 7.35 10.04 -10.70
CA ASN A 85 8.60 10.72 -10.43
C ASN A 85 9.42 10.79 -11.72
N PHE A 86 9.97 11.96 -12.02
CA PHE A 86 10.79 12.21 -13.20
C PHE A 86 12.24 12.36 -12.76
N SER A 87 13.14 11.54 -13.32
CA SER A 87 14.58 11.60 -13.07
C SER A 87 15.35 11.96 -14.34
N SER A 88 16.16 13.02 -14.35
CA SER A 88 16.97 13.35 -15.53
C SER A 88 18.03 12.27 -15.78
N LEU A 89 18.11 11.77 -17.02
CA LEU A 89 19.02 10.68 -17.40
C LEU A 89 20.35 11.19 -17.99
N GLY A 90 20.41 12.45 -18.39
CA GLY A 90 21.54 13.08 -19.07
C GLY A 90 21.55 14.59 -18.89
N GLU A 91 22.57 15.24 -19.45
CA GLU A 91 22.73 16.70 -19.44
C GLU A 91 21.76 17.38 -20.41
N GLU A 92 21.19 18.51 -20.00
CA GLU A 92 20.22 19.31 -20.76
C GLU A 92 18.96 18.54 -21.20
N ASN A 93 18.60 17.45 -20.50
CA ASN A 93 17.38 16.70 -20.75
C ASN A 93 16.15 17.56 -20.47
N SER A 94 15.20 17.57 -21.42
CA SER A 94 13.97 18.35 -21.34
C SER A 94 12.72 17.49 -21.06
N LEU A 95 11.80 18.05 -20.28
CA LEU A 95 10.43 17.58 -20.11
C LEU A 95 9.50 18.67 -20.62
N VAL A 96 8.79 18.41 -21.73
CA VAL A 96 7.92 19.36 -22.39
C VAL A 96 6.46 18.99 -22.17
N ILE A 97 5.71 19.90 -21.57
CA ILE A 97 4.31 19.73 -21.19
C ILE A 97 3.45 20.76 -21.92
N LYS A 98 2.36 20.31 -22.54
CA LYS A 98 1.38 21.16 -23.21
C LYS A 98 0.08 21.20 -22.42
N SER A 99 -0.10 22.29 -21.68
CA SER A 99 -1.37 22.57 -20.98
C SER A 99 -2.47 22.97 -21.96
N SER A 100 -3.70 22.57 -21.66
CA SER A 100 -4.90 23.00 -22.41
C SER A 100 -5.26 24.47 -22.19
N SER A 101 -4.62 25.15 -21.23
CA SER A 101 -4.90 26.53 -20.83
C SER A 101 -3.59 27.32 -20.69
N SER A 102 -3.66 28.65 -20.72
CA SER A 102 -2.48 29.48 -20.44
C SER A 102 -1.97 29.24 -19.02
N VAL A 103 -0.66 29.12 -18.87
CA VAL A 103 0.03 28.83 -17.60
C VAL A 103 0.13 30.10 -16.78
N ARG A 104 -0.43 30.10 -15.58
CA ARG A 104 -0.37 31.21 -14.60
C ARG A 104 0.53 30.84 -13.44
N THR A 105 0.42 29.60 -12.97
CA THR A 105 1.30 29.06 -11.95
C THR A 105 1.83 27.71 -12.37
N LEU A 106 3.07 27.44 -11.99
CA LEU A 106 3.71 26.14 -12.10
C LEU A 106 4.27 25.81 -10.72
N SER A 107 4.04 24.59 -10.24
CA SER A 107 4.72 24.11 -9.04
C SER A 107 5.12 22.66 -9.19
N PHE A 108 6.23 22.28 -8.60
CA PHE A 108 6.68 20.89 -8.53
C PHE A 108 7.61 20.72 -7.33
N GLU A 109 7.83 19.47 -6.98
CA GLU A 109 8.66 19.09 -5.86
C GLU A 109 9.99 18.57 -6.38
N TYR A 110 11.10 18.88 -5.69
CA TYR A 110 12.44 18.42 -6.07
C TYR A 110 13.27 17.98 -4.87
N PHE A 111 14.21 17.07 -5.08
CA PHE A 111 15.16 16.61 -4.07
C PHE A 111 16.47 17.41 -4.14
N VAL A 112 17.13 17.59 -2.99
CA VAL A 112 18.44 18.27 -2.99
C VAL A 112 19.48 17.37 -3.64
N SER A 113 20.14 17.88 -4.67
CA SER A 113 21.26 17.22 -5.32
C SER A 113 22.53 17.38 -4.48
N GLU A 114 23.38 16.36 -4.43
CA GLU A 114 24.69 16.43 -3.77
C GLU A 114 25.66 17.39 -4.49
N ASN A 115 25.45 17.62 -5.79
CA ASN A 115 26.25 18.50 -6.62
C ASN A 115 25.46 19.77 -7.01
N PRO A 116 26.13 20.92 -7.26
CA PRO A 116 25.51 22.14 -7.79
C PRO A 116 24.83 21.87 -9.13
N THR A 117 23.52 22.02 -9.18
CA THR A 117 22.72 21.68 -10.36
C THR A 117 21.55 22.63 -10.52
N ILE A 118 21.22 22.99 -11.77
CA ILE A 118 20.15 23.95 -12.08
C ILE A 118 19.05 23.26 -12.89
N VAL A 119 17.80 23.55 -12.54
CA VAL A 119 16.62 23.26 -13.35
C VAL A 119 16.09 24.56 -13.95
N LYS A 120 16.14 24.68 -15.28
CA LYS A 120 15.62 25.83 -16.02
C LYS A 120 14.16 25.60 -16.39
N ILE A 121 13.35 26.63 -16.26
CA ILE A 121 11.92 26.58 -16.61
C ILE A 121 11.65 27.59 -17.71
N LYS A 122 11.12 27.13 -18.83
CA LYS A 122 10.62 28.00 -19.89
C LYS A 122 9.11 27.85 -20.04
N VAL A 123 8.44 28.97 -20.32
CA VAL A 123 7.01 29.00 -20.66
C VAL A 123 6.84 29.76 -21.97
N GLY A 124 6.20 29.14 -22.96
CA GLY A 124 6.07 29.69 -24.31
C GLY A 124 7.42 30.02 -24.97
N GLY A 125 8.45 29.22 -24.67
CA GLY A 125 9.81 29.38 -25.18
C GLY A 125 10.66 30.47 -24.49
N GLN A 126 10.11 31.19 -23.50
CA GLN A 126 10.86 32.18 -22.72
C GLN A 126 11.27 31.60 -21.36
N LEU A 127 12.54 31.79 -20.98
CA LEU A 127 13.03 31.44 -19.65
C LEU A 127 12.32 32.31 -18.61
N VAL A 128 11.64 31.66 -17.65
CA VAL A 128 10.89 32.33 -16.59
C VAL A 128 11.57 32.22 -15.23
N GLU A 129 12.24 31.10 -14.95
CA GLU A 129 12.89 30.85 -13.66
C GLU A 129 14.08 29.88 -13.84
N SER A 130 15.04 29.93 -12.92
CA SER A 130 16.14 28.96 -12.81
C SER A 130 16.32 28.58 -11.35
N ILE A 131 16.14 27.30 -11.04
CA ILE A 131 16.11 26.79 -9.67
C ILE A 131 17.41 26.04 -9.41
N ASP A 132 18.15 26.48 -8.38
CA ASP A 132 19.31 25.76 -7.86
C ASP A 132 18.84 24.62 -6.94
N THR A 133 18.96 23.40 -7.42
CA THR A 133 18.51 22.20 -6.69
C THR A 133 19.55 21.67 -5.71
N SER A 134 20.71 22.32 -5.56
CA SER A 134 21.74 21.95 -4.57
C SER A 134 21.53 22.60 -3.19
N THR A 135 20.54 23.48 -3.08
CA THR A 135 20.22 24.19 -1.85
C THR A 135 18.80 23.84 -1.38
N GLY A 136 18.63 23.62 -0.07
CA GLY A 136 17.32 23.33 0.53
C GLY A 136 17.36 22.31 1.66
N ASP A 137 16.18 21.88 2.10
CA ASP A 137 16.04 20.80 3.06
C ASP A 137 16.40 19.46 2.40
N LYS A 138 17.19 18.61 3.08
CA LYS A 138 17.69 17.32 2.55
C LYS A 138 16.62 16.37 2.02
N TYR A 139 15.37 16.58 2.40
CA TYR A 139 14.25 15.78 1.93
C TYR A 139 13.74 16.34 0.60
N LYS A 140 12.70 17.19 0.65
CA LYS A 140 11.92 17.53 -0.53
C LYS A 140 11.49 18.99 -0.49
N ASN A 141 11.84 19.74 -1.53
CA ASN A 141 11.65 21.18 -1.64
C ASN A 141 10.53 21.51 -2.64
N LEU A 142 9.94 22.70 -2.53
CA LEU A 142 8.89 23.19 -3.42
C LEU A 142 9.44 24.28 -4.33
N ALA A 143 9.27 24.10 -5.64
CA ALA A 143 9.30 25.19 -6.58
C ALA A 143 7.88 25.69 -6.80
N PHE A 144 7.63 26.99 -6.61
CA PHE A 144 6.35 27.63 -6.95
C PHE A 144 6.62 28.90 -7.77
N ILE A 145 6.32 28.83 -9.07
CA ILE A 145 6.53 29.90 -10.04
C ILE A 145 5.19 30.55 -10.34
N GLU A 146 5.11 31.85 -10.10
CA GLU A 146 3.95 32.67 -10.42
C GLU A 146 4.26 33.62 -11.59
N LEU A 147 3.50 33.50 -12.67
CA LEU A 147 3.67 34.33 -13.86
C LEU A 147 2.84 35.62 -13.77
N PRO A 148 3.28 36.72 -14.42
CA PRO A 148 2.51 37.95 -14.47
C PRO A 148 1.08 37.72 -14.99
N TYR A 149 0.11 38.30 -14.30
CA TYR A 149 -1.30 38.18 -14.64
C TYR A 149 -2.02 39.55 -14.60
N THR A 150 -3.21 39.58 -15.21
CA THR A 150 -4.14 40.71 -15.16
C THR A 150 -5.49 40.25 -14.63
N LEU A 151 -6.14 41.06 -13.79
CA LEU A 151 -7.48 40.74 -13.27
C LEU A 151 -8.52 40.90 -14.38
N ARG A 152 -9.08 39.78 -14.84
CA ARG A 152 -10.13 39.77 -15.86
C ARG A 152 -10.95 38.49 -15.75
N ILE A 153 -12.25 38.60 -16.00
CA ILE A 153 -13.15 37.44 -16.09
C ILE A 153 -12.86 36.66 -17.38
N THR A 154 -12.52 35.38 -17.23
CA THR A 154 -12.30 34.41 -18.31
C THR A 154 -13.10 33.13 -18.02
N LYS A 155 -13.10 32.18 -18.97
CA LYS A 155 -13.73 30.87 -18.77
C LYS A 155 -13.08 30.10 -17.61
N ASP A 156 -11.79 30.33 -17.37
CA ASP A 156 -11.00 29.58 -16.39
C ASP A 156 -11.23 30.09 -14.95
N ASN A 157 -11.65 31.34 -14.77
CA ASN A 157 -11.85 31.95 -13.44
C ASN A 157 -13.26 32.46 -13.15
N GLN A 158 -14.21 32.35 -14.08
CA GLN A 158 -15.59 32.85 -13.89
C GLN A 158 -16.27 32.29 -12.63
N PHE A 159 -15.94 31.06 -12.22
CA PHE A 159 -16.50 30.45 -11.00
C PHE A 159 -15.98 31.13 -9.72
N TRP A 160 -14.75 31.63 -9.71
CA TRP A 160 -14.19 32.39 -8.59
C TRP A 160 -14.86 33.76 -8.45
N TYR A 161 -15.08 34.46 -9.56
CA TYR A 161 -15.87 35.69 -9.56
C TYR A 161 -17.32 35.45 -9.11
N LEU A 162 -17.96 34.39 -9.60
CA LEU A 162 -19.31 34.02 -9.17
C LEU A 162 -19.35 33.70 -7.67
N HIS A 163 -18.34 32.99 -7.15
CA HIS A 163 -18.19 32.70 -5.73
C HIS A 163 -18.11 33.99 -4.89
N LEU A 164 -17.30 34.96 -5.29
CA LEU A 164 -17.22 36.26 -4.62
C LEU A 164 -18.54 37.04 -4.67
N ILE A 165 -19.24 37.04 -5.82
CA ILE A 165 -20.55 37.67 -5.97
C ILE A 165 -21.57 37.04 -5.01
N VAL A 166 -21.59 35.70 -4.95
CA VAL A 166 -22.45 34.95 -4.03
C VAL A 166 -22.16 35.41 -2.60
N LEU A 167 -20.91 35.32 -2.13
CA LEU A 167 -20.54 35.77 -0.78
C LEU A 167 -20.97 37.22 -0.50
N ALA A 168 -20.70 38.15 -1.43
CA ALA A 168 -21.07 39.55 -1.31
C ALA A 168 -22.60 39.75 -1.17
N LEU A 169 -23.42 39.01 -1.95
CA LEU A 169 -24.88 39.05 -1.84
C LEU A 169 -25.35 38.57 -0.47
N GLY A 170 -24.76 37.49 0.05
CA GLY A 170 -25.06 36.95 1.38
C GLY A 170 -24.76 37.95 2.49
N LEU A 171 -23.59 38.58 2.44
CA LEU A 171 -23.18 39.62 3.40
C LEU A 171 -24.06 40.87 3.29
N THR A 172 -24.35 41.32 2.07
CA THR A 172 -25.24 42.46 1.84
C THR A 172 -26.62 42.20 2.46
N CYS A 173 -27.18 40.99 2.26
CA CYS A 173 -28.43 40.60 2.91
C CYS A 173 -28.31 40.59 4.44
N PHE A 174 -27.17 40.18 4.99
CA PHE A 174 -26.95 40.19 6.44
C PHE A 174 -26.93 41.62 7.01
N ILE A 175 -26.20 42.53 6.36
CA ILE A 175 -26.01 43.93 6.76
C ILE A 175 -27.34 44.69 6.64
N LEU A 176 -27.97 44.68 5.46
CA LEU A 176 -29.19 45.47 5.22
C LEU A 176 -30.37 45.05 6.12
N ASN A 177 -30.44 43.78 6.52
CA ASN A 177 -31.53 43.28 7.36
C ASN A 177 -31.25 43.36 8.88
N GLY A 178 -30.14 43.97 9.32
CA GLY A 178 -29.81 44.06 10.75
C GLY A 178 -29.68 42.70 11.44
N ALA A 179 -29.19 41.69 10.73
CA ALA A 179 -29.32 40.29 11.12
C ALA A 179 -28.43 39.87 12.32
N THR A 180 -27.55 40.74 12.81
CA THR A 180 -26.75 40.54 14.03
C THR A 180 -27.58 40.07 15.22
N TRP A 181 -28.77 40.66 15.40
CA TRP A 181 -29.64 40.35 16.54
C TRP A 181 -30.42 39.04 16.38
N ARG A 182 -30.30 38.37 15.23
CA ARG A 182 -30.92 37.06 14.94
C ARG A 182 -29.96 35.89 15.17
N ILE A 183 -28.71 36.17 15.53
CA ILE A 183 -27.69 35.14 15.82
C ILE A 183 -28.05 34.44 17.13
N LYS A 184 -28.13 33.11 17.09
CA LYS A 184 -28.42 32.31 18.29
C LYS A 184 -27.15 32.05 19.08
N ARG A 185 -27.26 31.98 20.42
CA ARG A 185 -26.13 31.62 21.30
C ARG A 185 -25.46 30.30 20.90
N ARG A 186 -26.23 29.31 20.42
CA ARG A 186 -25.71 28.04 19.92
C ARG A 186 -24.79 28.23 18.71
N ASP A 187 -25.18 29.10 17.79
CA ASP A 187 -24.46 29.31 16.53
C ASP A 187 -23.13 30.05 16.82
N ILE A 188 -23.12 30.96 17.80
CA ILE A 188 -21.89 31.58 18.32
C ILE A 188 -20.96 30.54 18.93
N ARG A 189 -21.47 29.63 19.78
CA ARG A 189 -20.64 28.56 20.37
C ARG A 189 -19.99 27.68 19.30
N ILE A 190 -20.75 27.28 18.28
CA ILE A 190 -20.22 26.49 17.16
C ILE A 190 -19.14 27.27 16.40
N LEU A 191 -19.40 28.55 16.10
CA LEU A 191 -18.43 29.42 15.44
C LEU A 191 -17.14 29.52 16.26
N THR A 192 -17.24 29.79 17.56
CA THR A 192 -16.06 29.85 18.45
C THR A 192 -15.29 28.53 18.48
N ILE A 193 -15.99 27.38 18.54
CA ILE A 193 -15.33 26.07 18.49
C ILE A 193 -14.61 25.87 17.16
N LEU A 194 -15.22 26.21 16.03
CA LEU A 194 -14.58 26.11 14.71
C LEU A 194 -13.33 26.98 14.63
N LEU A 195 -13.40 28.22 15.12
CA LEU A 195 -12.25 29.14 15.16
C LEU A 195 -11.11 28.64 16.06
N ILE A 196 -11.43 27.99 17.19
CA ILE A 196 -10.43 27.36 18.07
C ILE A 196 -9.82 26.13 17.37
N VAL A 197 -10.66 25.27 16.80
CA VAL A 197 -10.23 24.04 16.11
C VAL A 197 -9.29 24.36 14.95
N GLN A 198 -9.62 25.33 14.09
CA GLN A 198 -8.71 25.73 13.00
C GLN A 198 -7.39 26.31 13.50
N TYR A 199 -7.39 27.03 14.64
CA TYR A 199 -6.18 27.62 15.20
C TYR A 199 -5.25 26.54 15.75
N ILE A 200 -5.83 25.59 16.50
CA ILE A 200 -5.13 24.38 16.97
C ILE A 200 -4.60 23.62 15.77
N PHE A 201 -5.46 23.32 14.79
CA PHE A 201 -5.10 22.60 13.57
C PHE A 201 -3.88 23.21 12.86
N THR A 202 -3.95 24.48 12.45
CA THR A 202 -2.83 25.16 11.76
C THR A 202 -1.58 25.23 12.63
N THR A 203 -1.71 25.33 13.96
CA THR A 203 -0.57 25.38 14.88
C THR A 203 0.12 24.03 15.03
N PHE A 204 -0.62 22.92 15.06
CA PHE A 204 -0.07 21.57 15.20
C PHE A 204 0.37 20.96 13.88
N THR A 205 -0.30 21.28 12.77
CA THR A 205 -0.04 20.68 11.46
C THR A 205 1.15 21.32 10.76
N PHE A 206 1.28 22.65 10.74
CA PHE A 206 2.38 23.31 10.02
C PHE A 206 3.79 22.88 10.45
N PRO A 207 4.10 22.72 11.76
CA PRO A 207 5.40 22.20 12.19
C PRO A 207 5.69 20.75 11.80
N ARG A 208 4.65 19.99 11.38
CA ARG A 208 4.74 18.60 10.91
C ARG A 208 4.65 18.50 9.40
N LEU A 209 4.39 19.62 8.71
CA LEU A 209 4.56 19.64 7.28
C LEU A 209 6.06 19.55 7.04
N TYR A 210 6.43 18.66 6.13
CA TYR A 210 7.82 18.63 5.70
C TYR A 210 8.20 19.90 4.90
N ARG A 211 7.22 20.78 4.59
CA ARG A 211 7.39 22.13 4.05
C ARG A 211 6.55 23.14 4.84
N ASN A 212 7.10 24.29 5.21
CA ASN A 212 6.37 25.33 5.97
C ASN A 212 5.30 26.11 5.13
N GLU A 213 4.82 25.53 4.04
CA GLU A 213 4.00 26.15 3.00
C GLU A 213 2.87 25.22 2.55
N LEU A 214 1.74 25.81 2.14
CA LEU A 214 0.55 25.14 1.60
C LEU A 214 0.28 25.66 0.20
N VAL A 215 0.41 24.78 -0.79
CA VAL A 215 -0.07 25.05 -2.15
C VAL A 215 -1.53 24.64 -2.24
N LEU A 216 -2.41 25.60 -2.49
CA LEU A 216 -3.84 25.39 -2.67
C LEU A 216 -4.31 26.18 -3.89
N PHE A 217 -4.80 25.44 -4.92
CA PHE A 217 -5.14 26.00 -6.22
C PHE A 217 -3.93 26.71 -6.88
N ASN A 218 -4.07 27.96 -7.34
CA ASN A 218 -3.05 28.80 -7.94
C ASN A 218 -2.33 29.69 -6.92
N SER A 219 -2.36 29.34 -5.63
CA SER A 219 -1.77 30.14 -4.57
C SER A 219 -0.93 29.29 -3.61
N ASN A 220 0.15 29.91 -3.12
CA ASN A 220 0.96 29.39 -2.04
C ASN A 220 0.65 30.19 -0.76
N PHE A 221 0.48 29.51 0.36
CA PHE A 221 0.12 30.10 1.64
C PHE A 221 1.08 29.64 2.73
N ASN A 222 1.69 30.58 3.44
CA ASN A 222 2.38 30.26 4.68
C ASN A 222 1.36 30.01 5.81
N LYS A 223 1.86 29.64 7.01
CA LYS A 223 1.02 29.39 8.20
C LYS A 223 0.08 30.55 8.53
N MET A 224 0.58 31.78 8.49
CA MET A 224 -0.19 32.98 8.86
C MET A 224 -1.28 33.25 7.82
N GLU A 225 -0.95 33.18 6.55
CA GLU A 225 -1.90 33.38 5.45
C GLU A 225 -2.96 32.29 5.43
N THR A 226 -2.59 31.04 5.71
CA THR A 226 -3.55 29.93 5.87
C THR A 226 -4.51 30.20 7.02
N GLN A 227 -4.02 30.70 8.16
CA GLN A 227 -4.88 31.09 9.28
C GLN A 227 -5.84 32.23 8.90
N GLN A 228 -5.34 33.26 8.22
CA GLN A 228 -6.14 34.39 7.74
C GLN A 228 -7.22 33.94 6.76
N LEU A 229 -6.86 33.08 5.80
CA LEU A 229 -7.76 32.49 4.80
C LEU A 229 -8.91 31.75 5.48
N LEU A 230 -8.59 30.84 6.40
CA LEU A 230 -9.59 30.03 7.10
C LEU A 230 -10.49 30.87 8.01
N VAL A 231 -9.94 31.85 8.74
CA VAL A 231 -10.73 32.80 9.57
C VAL A 231 -11.69 33.61 8.69
N ALA A 232 -11.18 34.25 7.63
CA ALA A 232 -11.98 35.07 6.74
C ALA A 232 -13.11 34.24 6.13
N LEU A 233 -12.79 33.08 5.55
CA LEU A 233 -13.77 32.21 4.91
C LEU A 233 -14.81 31.66 5.91
N THR A 234 -14.39 31.31 7.13
CA THR A 234 -15.31 30.88 8.21
C THR A 234 -16.35 31.96 8.52
N PHE A 235 -15.92 33.21 8.67
CA PHE A 235 -16.83 34.34 8.88
C PHE A 235 -17.73 34.57 7.68
N LEU A 236 -17.17 34.59 6.46
CA LEU A 236 -17.94 34.82 5.24
C LEU A 236 -19.03 33.76 5.04
N ILE A 237 -18.72 32.48 5.27
CA ILE A 237 -19.69 31.38 5.23
C ILE A 237 -20.76 31.56 6.31
N PHE A 238 -20.35 31.80 7.56
CA PHE A 238 -21.28 31.93 8.69
C PHE A 238 -22.27 33.08 8.49
N PHE A 239 -21.77 34.28 8.24
CA PHE A 239 -22.57 35.49 8.10
C PHE A 239 -23.33 35.51 6.77
N GLY A 240 -22.73 35.03 5.68
CA GLY A 240 -23.41 34.87 4.40
C GLY A 240 -24.62 33.95 4.49
N LEU A 241 -24.48 32.76 5.09
CA LEU A 241 -25.59 31.84 5.31
C LEU A 241 -26.67 32.40 6.25
N LEU A 242 -26.30 33.21 7.24
CA LEU A 242 -27.25 33.94 8.08
C LEU A 242 -27.99 35.04 7.31
N GLY A 243 -27.32 35.73 6.39
CA GLY A 243 -27.91 36.70 5.48
C GLY A 243 -28.91 36.06 4.53
N TYR A 244 -28.55 34.96 3.87
CA TYR A 244 -29.46 34.22 2.99
C TYR A 244 -30.70 33.68 3.70
N LYS A 245 -30.58 33.32 4.98
CA LYS A 245 -31.75 32.94 5.79
C LYS A 245 -32.77 34.08 5.91
N GLN A 246 -32.39 35.34 5.68
CA GLN A 246 -33.30 36.50 5.72
C GLN A 246 -34.09 36.70 4.43
N LEU A 247 -33.68 36.09 3.31
CA LEU A 247 -34.45 36.10 2.05
C LEU A 247 -35.74 35.24 2.11
N ARG A 248 -36.14 34.82 3.32
CA ARG A 248 -37.28 33.93 3.57
C ARG A 248 -38.57 34.63 3.18
N GLY A 249 -39.28 34.06 2.19
CA GLY A 249 -40.54 34.60 1.64
C GLY A 249 -40.43 35.08 0.19
N HIS A 250 -39.22 35.38 -0.30
CA HIS A 250 -38.98 35.84 -1.67
C HIS A 250 -38.55 34.70 -2.62
N ILE A 251 -38.07 33.59 -2.06
CA ILE A 251 -37.62 32.41 -2.80
C ILE A 251 -38.70 31.32 -2.73
N SER A 252 -39.05 30.74 -3.87
CA SER A 252 -40.03 29.65 -3.94
C SER A 252 -39.59 28.45 -3.09
N LYS A 253 -40.55 27.82 -2.40
CA LYS A 253 -40.28 26.63 -1.59
C LYS A 253 -39.67 25.50 -2.42
N ALA A 254 -40.09 25.38 -3.69
CA ALA A 254 -39.58 24.41 -4.64
C ALA A 254 -38.08 24.63 -4.92
N PHE A 255 -37.68 25.84 -5.32
CA PHE A 255 -36.29 26.16 -5.62
C PHE A 255 -35.37 25.90 -4.43
N LYS A 256 -35.78 26.33 -3.23
CA LYS A 256 -35.02 26.06 -1.99
C LYS A 256 -34.86 24.57 -1.69
N THR A 257 -35.88 23.77 -1.98
CA THR A 257 -35.84 22.33 -1.73
C THR A 257 -34.91 21.65 -2.72
N ILE A 258 -35.00 22.01 -4.01
CA ILE A 258 -34.14 21.49 -5.07
C ILE A 258 -32.68 21.85 -4.80
N SER A 259 -32.36 23.12 -4.53
CA SER A 259 -30.99 23.57 -4.30
C SER A 259 -30.34 22.89 -3.08
N LEU A 260 -31.08 22.78 -1.97
CA LEU A 260 -30.59 22.04 -0.81
C LEU A 260 -30.41 20.55 -1.11
N SER A 261 -31.31 19.94 -1.88
CA SER A 261 -31.20 18.52 -2.25
C SER A 261 -29.94 18.27 -3.07
N VAL A 262 -29.67 19.12 -4.08
CA VAL A 262 -28.45 19.06 -4.88
C VAL A 262 -27.21 19.16 -4.00
N ILE A 263 -27.16 20.14 -3.08
CA ILE A 263 -26.02 20.30 -2.16
C ILE A 263 -25.77 19.04 -1.32
N TYR A 264 -26.82 18.42 -0.77
CA TYR A 264 -26.67 17.19 0.01
C TYR A 264 -26.33 15.96 -0.84
N LEU A 265 -26.69 15.95 -2.13
CA LEU A 265 -26.33 14.88 -3.08
C LEU A 265 -24.87 14.95 -3.54
N LEU A 266 -24.21 16.11 -3.41
CA LEU A 266 -22.78 16.25 -3.72
C LEU A 266 -21.87 15.68 -2.61
N VAL A 267 -22.41 15.33 -1.45
CA VAL A 267 -21.61 14.85 -0.30
C VAL A 267 -20.76 13.62 -0.62
N PRO A 268 -21.27 12.57 -1.29
CA PRO A 268 -20.44 11.44 -1.72
C PRO A 268 -19.29 11.84 -2.65
N ILE A 269 -19.50 12.82 -3.53
CA ILE A 269 -18.46 13.33 -4.45
C ILE A 269 -17.36 14.06 -3.66
N PHE A 270 -17.75 14.94 -2.74
CA PHE A 270 -16.79 15.60 -1.86
C PHE A 270 -16.03 14.62 -0.97
N SER A 271 -16.72 13.59 -0.48
CA SER A 271 -16.14 12.51 0.31
C SER A 271 -15.07 11.75 -0.48
N LEU A 272 -15.38 11.34 -1.72
CA LEU A 272 -14.42 10.66 -2.58
C LEU A 272 -13.22 11.55 -2.91
N PHE A 273 -13.45 12.82 -3.26
CA PHE A 273 -12.38 13.78 -3.50
C PHE A 273 -11.44 13.91 -2.29
N ILE A 274 -11.98 14.04 -1.08
CA ILE A 274 -11.17 14.15 0.15
C ILE A 274 -10.33 12.88 0.37
N ILE A 275 -10.92 11.70 0.17
CA ILE A 275 -10.23 10.42 0.36
C ILE A 275 -9.07 10.31 -0.63
N GLU A 276 -9.35 10.40 -1.93
CA GLU A 276 -8.36 10.19 -2.98
C GLU A 276 -7.27 11.26 -2.95
N ASN A 277 -7.64 12.53 -2.80
CA ASN A 277 -6.66 13.62 -2.75
C ASN A 277 -5.74 13.53 -1.53
N SER A 278 -6.05 12.73 -0.50
CA SER A 278 -5.16 12.59 0.67
C SER A 278 -3.93 11.72 0.38
N TYR A 279 -4.00 10.79 -0.59
CA TYR A 279 -2.94 9.80 -0.84
C TYR A 279 -2.60 9.58 -2.32
N SER A 280 -3.57 9.74 -3.22
CA SER A 280 -3.47 9.55 -4.67
C SER A 280 -3.86 10.84 -5.42
N GLN A 281 -4.24 10.71 -6.69
CA GLN A 281 -4.76 11.81 -7.50
C GLN A 281 -6.22 11.51 -7.85
N PHE A 282 -7.16 12.36 -7.44
CA PHE A 282 -8.57 12.16 -7.81
C PHE A 282 -8.79 12.13 -9.34
N SER A 283 -7.94 12.82 -10.10
CA SER A 283 -8.00 12.90 -11.56
C SER A 283 -7.56 11.64 -12.30
N THR A 284 -6.87 10.69 -11.66
CA THR A 284 -6.47 9.42 -12.30
C THR A 284 -7.62 8.43 -12.40
N LEU A 285 -8.70 8.64 -11.65
CA LEU A 285 -9.84 7.73 -11.65
C LEU A 285 -10.57 7.76 -13.00
N SER A 286 -10.68 6.57 -13.61
CA SER A 286 -11.54 6.39 -14.78
C SER A 286 -13.01 6.71 -14.45
N PRO A 287 -13.84 7.10 -15.44
CA PRO A 287 -15.27 7.33 -15.21
C PRO A 287 -15.98 6.14 -14.55
N ASN A 288 -15.61 4.90 -14.94
CA ASN A 288 -16.19 3.68 -14.37
C ASN A 288 -15.77 3.49 -12.91
N SER A 289 -14.48 3.66 -12.60
CA SER A 289 -13.95 3.61 -11.24
C SER A 289 -14.64 4.65 -10.35
N LEU A 290 -14.78 5.89 -10.84
CA LEU A 290 -15.46 6.97 -10.14
C LEU A 290 -16.91 6.59 -9.80
N TRP A 291 -17.67 6.05 -10.76
CA TRP A 291 -19.05 5.61 -10.50
C TRP A 291 -19.14 4.49 -9.46
N ASN A 292 -18.28 3.48 -9.54
CA ASN A 292 -18.25 2.37 -8.59
C ASN A 292 -17.97 2.85 -7.15
N ASN A 293 -16.99 3.74 -6.97
CA ASN A 293 -16.71 4.34 -5.67
C ASN A 293 -17.88 5.18 -5.15
N LEU A 294 -18.53 5.96 -6.02
CA LEU A 294 -19.70 6.76 -5.64
C LEU A 294 -20.90 5.90 -5.23
N ILE A 295 -21.09 4.72 -5.82
CA ILE A 295 -22.12 3.77 -5.40
C ILE A 295 -21.84 3.30 -3.96
N ILE A 296 -20.61 2.86 -3.69
CA ILE A 296 -20.21 2.36 -2.36
C ILE A 296 -20.39 3.46 -1.29
N ILE A 297 -19.82 4.65 -1.50
CA ILE A 297 -19.95 5.79 -0.57
C ILE A 297 -21.41 6.26 -0.48
N GLY A 298 -22.13 6.27 -1.60
CA GLY A 298 -23.53 6.69 -1.69
C GLY A 298 -24.45 5.83 -0.85
N VAL A 299 -24.29 4.50 -0.90
CA VAL A 299 -25.04 3.55 -0.07
C VAL A 299 -24.75 3.77 1.41
N LEU A 300 -23.48 3.91 1.79
CA LEU A 300 -23.09 4.20 3.17
C LEU A 300 -23.70 5.52 3.65
N TYR A 301 -23.66 6.56 2.82
CA TYR A 301 -24.28 7.84 3.12
C TYR A 301 -25.80 7.72 3.29
N LEU A 302 -26.50 6.99 2.42
CA LEU A 302 -27.95 6.76 2.53
C LEU A 302 -28.32 6.03 3.83
N ILE A 303 -27.55 5.02 4.24
CA ILE A 303 -27.72 4.34 5.53
C ILE A 303 -27.55 5.33 6.68
N LEU A 304 -26.52 6.16 6.65
CA LEU A 304 -26.29 7.19 7.69
C LEU A 304 -27.38 8.25 7.72
N VAL A 305 -27.90 8.66 6.57
CA VAL A 305 -29.05 9.58 6.47
C VAL A 305 -30.29 8.92 7.10
N PHE A 306 -30.51 7.63 6.81
CA PHE A 306 -31.61 6.86 7.35
C PHE A 306 -31.52 6.65 8.86
N THR A 307 -30.33 6.45 9.44
CA THR A 307 -30.16 6.29 10.90
C THR A 307 -30.18 7.64 11.63
N THR A 308 -29.74 8.72 10.99
CA THR A 308 -29.57 10.04 11.62
C THR A 308 -30.44 11.13 10.98
N ASN A 309 -29.82 12.05 10.23
CA ASN A 309 -30.42 13.06 9.37
C ASN A 309 -29.36 13.55 8.37
N LEU A 310 -29.78 14.10 7.23
CA LEU A 310 -28.89 14.60 6.17
C LEU A 310 -27.68 15.37 6.68
N ARG A 311 -27.90 16.43 7.48
CA ARG A 311 -26.82 17.26 8.00
C ARG A 311 -25.81 16.47 8.82
N PHE A 312 -26.27 15.64 9.75
CA PHE A 312 -25.36 14.87 10.61
C PHE A 312 -24.64 13.78 9.83
N ALA A 313 -25.33 13.09 8.91
CA ALA A 313 -24.73 12.12 8.01
C ALA A 313 -23.64 12.75 7.13
N SER A 314 -23.86 13.97 6.61
CA SER A 314 -22.85 14.67 5.82
C SER A 314 -21.62 15.04 6.65
N LEU A 315 -21.82 15.57 7.86
CA LEU A 315 -20.72 15.87 8.77
C LEU A 315 -19.91 14.60 9.10
N LEU A 316 -20.60 13.49 9.39
CA LEU A 316 -19.94 12.23 9.71
C LEU A 316 -19.17 11.64 8.51
N ILE A 317 -19.77 11.59 7.32
CA ILE A 317 -19.09 11.11 6.10
C ILE A 317 -17.87 11.96 5.78
N LEU A 318 -17.98 13.29 5.80
CA LEU A 318 -16.85 14.17 5.48
C LEU A 318 -15.72 14.05 6.51
N SER A 319 -16.06 13.97 7.80
CA SER A 319 -15.06 13.73 8.85
C SER A 319 -14.40 12.35 8.75
N ALA A 320 -15.17 11.30 8.42
CA ALA A 320 -14.61 9.97 8.19
C ALA A 320 -13.72 9.93 6.95
N SER A 321 -14.08 10.67 5.89
CA SER A 321 -13.34 10.72 4.62
C SER A 321 -11.91 11.24 4.81
N VAL A 322 -11.76 12.36 5.52
CA VAL A 322 -10.42 12.93 5.79
C VAL A 322 -9.61 12.00 6.69
N PHE A 323 -10.25 11.39 7.70
CA PHE A 323 -9.57 10.44 8.58
C PHE A 323 -9.09 9.20 7.82
N ILE A 324 -9.94 8.60 6.98
CA ILE A 324 -9.60 7.42 6.17
C ILE A 324 -8.52 7.75 5.15
N GLY A 325 -8.64 8.86 4.42
CA GLY A 325 -7.66 9.27 3.42
C GLY A 325 -6.27 9.51 4.02
N ILE A 326 -6.20 10.23 5.16
CA ILE A 326 -4.95 10.44 5.89
C ILE A 326 -4.39 9.13 6.42
N SER A 327 -5.23 8.30 7.06
CA SER A 327 -4.79 7.02 7.62
C SER A 327 -4.24 6.10 6.52
N ASN A 328 -4.86 6.12 5.34
CA ASN A 328 -4.38 5.36 4.18
C ASN A 328 -2.99 5.84 3.73
N GLN A 329 -2.78 7.15 3.60
CA GLN A 329 -1.45 7.70 3.27
C GLN A 329 -0.40 7.30 4.31
N LEU A 330 -0.73 7.41 5.61
CA LEU A 330 0.20 7.04 6.68
C LEU A 330 0.52 5.54 6.69
N LEU A 331 -0.44 4.68 6.36
CA LEU A 331 -0.20 3.23 6.22
C LEU A 331 0.71 2.93 5.03
N ILE A 332 0.51 3.60 3.90
CA ILE A 332 1.36 3.47 2.72
C ILE A 332 2.79 3.91 3.05
N ASP A 333 2.96 5.06 3.70
CA ASP A 333 4.28 5.60 4.04
C ASP A 333 5.02 4.77 5.11
N SER A 334 4.29 4.14 6.04
CA SER A 334 4.89 3.39 7.15
C SER A 334 5.07 1.90 6.88
N ARG A 335 4.18 1.28 6.09
CA ARG A 335 4.13 -0.18 5.90
C ARG A 335 4.21 -0.61 4.44
N GLY A 336 4.29 0.34 3.49
CA GLY A 336 4.24 0.03 2.06
C GLY A 336 2.90 -0.55 1.59
N ALA A 337 1.86 -0.52 2.43
CA ALA A 337 0.56 -1.13 2.15
C ALA A 337 -0.60 -0.17 2.48
N PRO A 338 -1.67 -0.14 1.66
CA PRO A 338 -2.84 0.67 1.93
C PRO A 338 -3.69 0.07 3.07
N LEU A 339 -4.75 0.79 3.44
CA LEU A 339 -5.76 0.33 4.38
C LEU A 339 -6.47 -0.92 3.85
N LEU A 340 -6.37 -2.03 4.59
CA LEU A 340 -7.06 -3.29 4.32
C LEU A 340 -8.20 -3.52 5.32
N PHE A 341 -9.12 -4.43 4.98
CA PHE A 341 -10.35 -4.64 5.78
C PHE A 341 -10.06 -5.06 7.23
N TYR A 342 -9.03 -5.86 7.47
CA TYR A 342 -8.66 -6.29 8.83
C TYR A 342 -8.11 -5.14 9.69
N ASN A 343 -7.53 -4.09 9.09
CA ASN A 343 -7.03 -2.94 9.84
C ASN A 343 -8.16 -2.17 10.53
N LEU A 344 -9.40 -2.24 10.03
CA LEU A 344 -10.57 -1.61 10.65
C LEU A 344 -10.87 -2.15 12.05
N PHE A 345 -10.37 -3.34 12.40
CA PHE A 345 -10.56 -3.99 13.69
C PHE A 345 -9.33 -3.90 14.61
N GLN A 346 -8.20 -3.37 14.13
CA GLN A 346 -6.92 -3.27 14.85
C GLN A 346 -6.64 -1.84 15.36
N ILE A 347 -7.61 -1.26 16.09
CA ILE A 347 -7.50 0.11 16.59
C ILE A 347 -6.32 0.28 17.58
N THR A 348 -5.98 -0.76 18.33
CA THR A 348 -4.86 -0.76 19.29
C THR A 348 -3.50 -0.67 18.59
N ASP A 349 -3.32 -1.40 17.49
CA ASP A 349 -2.05 -1.43 16.75
C ASP A 349 -1.82 -0.10 16.02
N GLY A 350 -2.90 0.52 15.52
CA GLY A 350 -2.86 1.87 14.95
C GLY A 350 -2.45 2.96 15.94
N LEU A 351 -2.86 2.85 17.21
CA LEU A 351 -2.46 3.79 18.27
C LEU A 351 -1.00 3.60 18.68
N ASN A 352 -0.52 2.36 18.73
CA ASN A 352 0.88 2.06 19.06
C ASN A 352 1.83 2.54 17.96
N VAL A 353 1.48 2.38 16.68
CA VAL A 353 2.28 2.89 15.54
C VAL A 353 2.25 4.41 15.43
N ALA A 354 1.10 5.05 15.69
CA ALA A 354 1.03 6.52 15.71
C ALA A 354 1.92 7.16 16.79
N SER A 355 2.34 6.40 17.81
CA SER A 355 3.24 6.87 18.85
C SER A 355 4.73 6.74 18.51
N SER A 356 5.10 5.86 17.56
CA SER A 356 6.49 5.57 17.18
C SER A 356 6.92 6.20 15.85
N VAL A 357 5.98 6.57 14.98
CA VAL A 357 6.29 7.16 13.66
C VAL A 357 6.23 8.69 13.73
N ALA A 358 7.29 9.35 13.24
CA ALA A 358 7.24 10.79 12.98
C ALA A 358 6.21 11.08 11.87
N ILE A 359 5.03 11.55 12.25
CA ILE A 359 3.94 11.86 11.31
C ILE A 359 4.35 13.08 10.48
N ASN A 360 4.85 12.83 9.27
CA ASN A 360 5.06 13.86 8.26
C ASN A 360 3.76 14.08 7.47
N ILE A 361 3.36 15.33 7.32
CA ILE A 361 2.14 15.70 6.57
C ILE A 361 2.56 16.30 5.24
N ASN A 362 2.01 15.76 4.15
CA ASN A 362 2.25 16.29 2.81
C ASN A 362 1.22 17.35 2.39
N ASN A 363 1.53 18.06 1.30
CA ASN A 363 0.69 19.15 0.81
C ASN A 363 -0.75 18.68 0.50
N ARG A 364 -0.90 17.48 -0.06
CA ARG A 364 -2.18 16.84 -0.41
C ARG A 364 -3.05 16.49 0.79
N MET A 365 -2.46 15.92 1.83
CA MET A 365 -3.12 15.69 3.11
C MET A 365 -3.62 17.03 3.69
N LEU A 366 -2.77 18.07 3.66
CA LEU A 366 -3.14 19.40 4.16
C LEU A 366 -4.26 20.04 3.34
N GLN A 367 -4.21 19.96 2.01
CA GLN A 367 -5.30 20.39 1.11
C GLN A 367 -6.62 19.70 1.49
N SER A 368 -6.58 18.37 1.68
CA SER A 368 -7.75 17.57 2.04
C SER A 368 -8.32 17.94 3.42
N MET A 369 -7.45 18.24 4.39
CA MET A 369 -7.84 18.75 5.71
C MET A 369 -8.48 20.14 5.63
N VAL A 370 -7.88 21.07 4.88
CA VAL A 370 -8.40 22.44 4.67
C VAL A 370 -9.76 22.40 3.96
N PHE A 371 -9.87 21.63 2.88
CA PHE A 371 -11.11 21.46 2.13
C PHE A 371 -12.22 20.85 3.02
N SER A 372 -11.87 19.85 3.83
CA SER A 372 -12.78 19.24 4.81
C SER A 372 -13.26 20.25 5.84
N TYR A 373 -12.36 21.08 6.39
CA TYR A 373 -12.73 22.12 7.36
C TYR A 373 -13.74 23.13 6.77
N ILE A 374 -13.54 23.56 5.52
CA ILE A 374 -14.43 24.48 4.82
C ILE A 374 -15.82 23.84 4.65
N LEU A 375 -15.87 22.59 4.18
CA LEU A 375 -17.14 21.87 4.00
C LEU A 375 -17.86 21.62 5.32
N LEU A 376 -17.14 21.20 6.37
CA LEU A 376 -17.73 21.02 7.70
C LEU A 376 -18.34 22.32 8.22
N THR A 377 -17.62 23.44 8.10
CA THR A 377 -18.12 24.77 8.45
C THR A 377 -19.40 25.12 7.69
N PHE A 378 -19.41 24.90 6.37
CA PHE A 378 -20.58 25.12 5.53
C PHE A 378 -21.78 24.25 5.97
N PHE A 379 -21.58 22.94 6.15
CA PHE A 379 -22.61 22.02 6.59
C PHE A 379 -23.03 22.23 8.06
N PHE A 380 -22.23 22.87 8.91
CA PHE A 380 -22.62 23.30 10.27
C PHE A 380 -23.59 24.47 10.30
N PHE A 381 -23.63 25.29 9.25
CA PHE A 381 -24.51 26.47 9.18
C PHE A 381 -25.61 26.42 8.11
N ILE A 382 -25.53 25.54 7.11
CA ILE A 382 -26.56 25.35 6.08
C ILE A 382 -27.96 25.06 6.68
N PRO A 383 -29.07 25.52 6.08
CA PRO A 383 -30.40 25.14 6.52
C PRO A 383 -30.62 23.61 6.52
N LYS A 384 -31.37 23.11 7.50
CA LYS A 384 -31.83 21.72 7.50
C LYS A 384 -32.82 21.52 6.35
N LEU A 385 -32.61 20.48 5.53
CA LEU A 385 -33.58 20.04 4.54
C LEU A 385 -34.67 19.21 5.24
N TYR A 386 -35.93 19.59 5.04
CA TYR A 386 -37.08 18.80 5.43
C TYR A 386 -37.77 18.36 4.14
N LEU A 387 -37.64 17.08 3.79
CA LEU A 387 -38.39 16.50 2.69
C LEU A 387 -39.89 16.51 3.05
N PRO A 388 -40.80 16.82 2.09
CA PRO A 388 -42.22 16.64 2.31
C PRO A 388 -42.48 15.19 2.72
N LYS A 389 -43.32 14.98 3.75
CA LYS A 389 -43.68 13.61 4.18
C LYS A 389 -44.37 12.92 3.00
N LEU A 390 -43.72 11.90 2.43
CA LEU A 390 -44.27 11.08 1.35
C LEU A 390 -45.45 10.19 1.82
N LEU A 391 -45.60 10.00 3.14
CA LEU A 391 -46.73 9.29 3.74
C LEU A 391 -47.59 10.26 4.57
N PRO A 392 -48.93 10.16 4.50
CA PRO A 392 -49.83 11.03 5.25
C PRO A 392 -49.62 10.83 6.74
N SER A 393 -49.36 11.92 7.47
CA SER A 393 -49.25 11.88 8.92
C SER A 393 -50.64 11.75 9.56
N ARG A 394 -51.15 10.53 9.61
CA ARG A 394 -52.21 10.13 10.52
C ARG A 394 -51.85 8.77 11.07
N THR A 395 -51.16 8.75 12.22
CA THR A 395 -51.41 7.82 13.34
C THR A 395 -50.32 8.00 14.41
N PHE A 396 -50.78 8.13 15.65
CA PHE A 396 -50.05 8.14 16.93
C PHE A 396 -49.30 9.41 17.33
N TYR A 397 -50.07 10.36 17.88
CA TYR A 397 -49.62 11.22 18.97
C TYR A 397 -49.94 10.50 20.29
N SER A 398 -48.91 10.00 20.97
CA SER A 398 -48.97 9.72 22.41
C SER A 398 -47.92 10.61 23.08
N SER A 399 -48.32 11.31 24.14
CA SER A 399 -47.49 12.25 24.90
C SER A 399 -46.38 11.59 25.73
N TYR A 400 -46.25 10.26 25.65
CA TYR A 400 -45.21 9.46 26.31
C TYR A 400 -44.37 8.62 25.33
N ASP A 401 -44.25 9.08 24.09
CA ASP A 401 -43.35 8.51 23.09
C ASP A 401 -41.90 8.86 23.44
N PHE A 402 -41.23 8.01 24.23
CA PHE A 402 -39.78 8.10 24.43
C PHE A 402 -39.15 8.15 23.03
N LYS A 403 -38.50 9.27 22.69
CA LYS A 403 -37.89 9.50 21.36
C LYS A 403 -36.70 8.56 21.08
N TRP A 404 -36.22 7.86 22.11
CA TRP A 404 -35.10 6.93 22.06
C TRP A 404 -35.44 5.59 21.40
N PRO A 405 -36.52 4.86 21.75
CA PRO A 405 -36.99 3.67 21.03
C PRO A 405 -37.04 3.83 19.51
N LYS A 406 -37.62 4.93 18.99
CA LYS A 406 -37.68 5.20 17.53
C LYS A 406 -36.32 5.53 16.91
N ARG A 407 -35.38 6.07 17.68
CA ARG A 407 -34.00 6.30 17.22
C ARG A 407 -33.19 5.02 17.25
N PHE A 408 -33.33 4.25 18.33
CA PHE A 408 -32.71 2.96 18.50
C PHE A 408 -33.15 1.98 17.41
N SER A 409 -34.46 1.91 17.10
CA SER A 409 -34.96 1.06 16.02
C SER A 409 -34.40 1.46 14.64
N ARG A 410 -34.27 2.76 14.36
CA ARG A 410 -33.62 3.25 13.12
C ARG A 410 -32.14 2.88 13.06
N ILE A 411 -31.41 3.04 14.17
CA ILE A 411 -30.00 2.68 14.27
C ILE A 411 -29.82 1.17 14.09
N LEU A 412 -30.62 0.36 14.79
CA LEU A 412 -30.61 -1.10 14.69
C LEU A 412 -30.94 -1.55 13.27
N LEU A 413 -31.98 -1.00 12.64
CA LEU A 413 -32.33 -1.32 11.26
C LEU A 413 -31.22 -0.90 10.29
N GLY A 414 -30.63 0.29 10.48
CA GLY A 414 -29.50 0.72 9.66
C GLY A 414 -28.26 -0.14 9.85
N TYR A 415 -28.00 -0.64 11.07
CA TYR A 415 -26.95 -1.62 11.32
C TYR A 415 -27.24 -2.95 10.64
N ILE A 416 -28.48 -3.45 10.70
CA ILE A 416 -28.90 -4.64 9.96
C ILE A 416 -28.71 -4.44 8.45
N THR A 417 -29.16 -3.30 7.90
CA THR A 417 -28.93 -2.95 6.49
C THR A 417 -27.44 -2.88 6.15
N LEU A 418 -26.61 -2.32 7.03
CA LEU A 418 -25.16 -2.27 6.86
C LEU A 418 -24.57 -3.68 6.74
N ILE A 419 -24.92 -4.62 7.63
CA ILE A 419 -24.35 -5.97 7.61
C ILE A 419 -24.92 -6.88 6.52
N THR A 420 -26.14 -6.63 6.03
CA THR A 420 -26.77 -7.49 5.00
C THR A 420 -26.64 -6.94 3.58
N ILE A 421 -26.87 -5.64 3.38
CA ILE A 421 -26.98 -5.04 2.04
C ILE A 421 -25.62 -4.57 1.52
N VAL A 422 -24.75 -4.02 2.37
CA VAL A 422 -23.46 -3.50 1.90
C VAL A 422 -22.55 -4.62 1.36
N PRO A 423 -22.43 -5.81 1.98
CA PRO A 423 -21.67 -6.91 1.37
C PRO A 423 -22.23 -7.37 0.03
N MET A 424 -23.57 -7.41 -0.11
CA MET A 424 -24.21 -7.75 -1.38
C MET A 424 -23.89 -6.73 -2.48
N ILE A 425 -24.01 -5.44 -2.18
CA ILE A 425 -23.70 -4.36 -3.13
C ILE A 425 -22.21 -4.37 -3.47
N ASN A 426 -21.33 -4.49 -2.47
CA ASN A 426 -19.89 -4.57 -2.70
C ASN A 426 -19.56 -5.73 -3.63
N LYS A 427 -20.07 -6.94 -3.36
CA LYS A 427 -19.87 -8.10 -4.24
C LYS A 427 -20.32 -7.82 -5.67
N THR A 428 -21.51 -7.23 -5.87
CA THR A 428 -22.02 -6.88 -7.21
C THR A 428 -21.18 -5.80 -7.90
N VAL A 429 -20.75 -4.77 -7.17
CA VAL A 429 -19.90 -3.70 -7.72
C VAL A 429 -18.53 -4.26 -8.11
N VAL A 430 -17.91 -5.06 -7.24
CA VAL A 430 -16.62 -5.71 -7.49
C VAL A 430 -16.70 -6.64 -8.70
N SER A 431 -17.71 -7.51 -8.76
CA SER A 431 -17.87 -8.44 -9.89
C SER A 431 -18.09 -7.72 -11.22
N ASN A 432 -18.80 -6.59 -11.21
CA ASN A 432 -19.03 -5.79 -12.41
C ASN A 432 -17.81 -4.95 -12.81
N ALA A 433 -17.02 -4.50 -11.83
CA ALA A 433 -15.81 -3.73 -12.08
C ALA A 433 -14.70 -4.62 -12.66
N ASN A 434 -14.62 -5.87 -12.21
CA ASN A 434 -13.68 -6.90 -12.67
C ASN A 434 -12.25 -6.36 -12.84
N ILE A 435 -11.74 -5.72 -11.78
CA ILE A 435 -10.42 -5.08 -11.80
C ILE A 435 -9.32 -6.10 -11.51
N SER A 436 -8.16 -5.93 -12.14
CA SER A 436 -6.96 -6.69 -11.78
C SER A 436 -6.34 -6.13 -10.51
N LEU A 437 -6.05 -7.00 -9.55
CA LEU A 437 -5.48 -6.63 -8.25
C LEU A 437 -3.96 -6.81 -8.29
N ASN A 438 -3.22 -5.76 -7.92
CA ASN A 438 -1.78 -5.82 -7.75
C ASN A 438 -1.48 -6.03 -6.26
N TYR A 439 -1.14 -7.24 -5.86
CA TYR A 439 -0.92 -7.56 -4.44
C TYR A 439 0.48 -7.18 -3.95
N TRP A 440 1.47 -7.15 -4.85
CA TRP A 440 2.80 -6.63 -4.54
C TRP A 440 2.74 -5.14 -4.18
N ARG A 441 1.97 -4.38 -4.95
CA ARG A 441 1.84 -2.92 -4.81
C ARG A 441 0.38 -2.52 -4.78
N MET A 442 -0.31 -2.96 -3.72
CA MET A 442 -1.75 -2.73 -3.52
C MET A 442 -2.12 -1.25 -3.63
N TYR A 443 -1.24 -0.35 -3.20
CA TYR A 443 -1.47 1.09 -3.31
C TYR A 443 -1.62 1.58 -4.76
N VAL A 444 -1.01 0.91 -5.75
CA VAL A 444 -1.20 1.22 -7.18
C VAL A 444 -2.64 0.93 -7.59
N THR A 445 -3.19 -0.22 -7.19
CA THR A 445 -4.61 -0.55 -7.40
C THR A 445 -5.51 0.49 -6.73
N TYR A 446 -5.16 0.98 -5.54
CA TYR A 446 -5.93 2.06 -4.88
C TYR A 446 -5.86 3.37 -5.66
N GLY A 447 -4.68 3.78 -6.16
CA GLY A 447 -4.54 5.00 -6.96
C GLY A 447 -5.25 4.96 -8.33
N GLN A 448 -5.33 3.78 -8.95
CA GLN A 448 -5.99 3.60 -10.25
C GLN A 448 -7.52 3.46 -10.14
N PHE A 449 -7.99 2.74 -9.12
CA PHE A 449 -9.40 2.35 -9.02
C PHE A 449 -10.15 3.04 -7.87
N GLY A 450 -9.47 3.75 -6.98
CA GLY A 450 -10.05 4.45 -5.83
C GLY A 450 -10.21 3.56 -4.60
N LEU A 451 -10.06 4.15 -3.42
CA LEU A 451 -9.97 3.44 -2.15
C LEU A 451 -11.22 2.58 -1.86
N PRO A 452 -12.47 3.08 -1.93
CA PRO A 452 -13.64 2.24 -1.64
C PRO A 452 -13.75 0.99 -2.50
N LEU A 453 -13.54 1.10 -3.81
CA LEU A 453 -13.62 -0.02 -4.74
C LEU A 453 -12.47 -1.00 -4.51
N SER A 454 -11.24 -0.52 -4.38
CA SER A 454 -10.08 -1.38 -4.17
C SER A 454 -10.16 -2.13 -2.84
N LEU A 455 -10.55 -1.44 -1.76
CA LEU A 455 -10.77 -2.07 -0.44
C LEU A 455 -11.84 -3.17 -0.52
N ALA A 456 -12.95 -2.92 -1.22
CA ALA A 456 -13.98 -3.93 -1.41
C ALA A 456 -13.49 -5.10 -2.26
N SER A 457 -12.67 -4.83 -3.29
CA SER A 457 -12.15 -5.86 -4.20
C SER A 457 -11.15 -6.78 -3.50
N PHE A 458 -10.17 -6.23 -2.78
CA PHE A 458 -9.25 -7.04 -1.96
C PHE A 458 -9.96 -7.82 -0.86
N TYR A 459 -11.04 -7.26 -0.27
CA TYR A 459 -11.83 -7.98 0.70
C TYR A 459 -12.59 -9.16 0.08
N GLU A 460 -13.28 -8.96 -1.03
CA GLU A 460 -14.00 -10.05 -1.71
C GLU A 460 -13.05 -11.16 -2.18
N ASP A 461 -11.88 -10.79 -2.68
CA ASP A 461 -10.86 -11.73 -3.13
C ASP A 461 -10.19 -12.51 -1.97
N SER A 462 -10.04 -11.89 -0.80
CA SER A 462 -9.48 -12.55 0.39
C SER A 462 -10.39 -13.62 1.04
N LYS A 463 -11.63 -13.79 0.57
CA LYS A 463 -12.59 -14.72 1.19
C LYS A 463 -12.28 -16.15 0.81
N ILE A 464 -11.71 -16.89 1.76
CA ILE A 464 -11.53 -18.34 1.64
C ILE A 464 -12.82 -19.07 2.04
N THR A 465 -13.27 -19.99 1.20
CA THR A 465 -14.47 -20.81 1.48
C THR A 465 -14.13 -21.99 2.37
N LYS A 466 -15.03 -22.32 3.32
CA LYS A 466 -14.88 -23.49 4.18
C LYS A 466 -15.05 -24.78 3.33
N PRO A 467 -14.08 -25.71 3.34
CA PRO A 467 -14.18 -26.95 2.57
C PRO A 467 -15.39 -27.81 2.96
N GLU A 468 -15.90 -28.57 2.00
CA GLU A 468 -17.00 -29.52 2.23
C GLU A 468 -16.61 -30.55 3.31
N GLY A 469 -17.53 -30.84 4.23
CA GLY A 469 -17.32 -31.82 5.30
C GLY A 469 -16.35 -31.40 6.42
N TYR A 470 -15.76 -30.18 6.37
CA TYR A 470 -14.78 -29.74 7.36
C TYR A 470 -15.33 -29.72 8.80
N SER A 471 -14.70 -30.51 9.67
CA SER A 471 -14.95 -30.57 11.11
C SER A 471 -13.71 -31.05 11.87
N LEU A 472 -13.51 -30.59 13.12
CA LEU A 472 -12.39 -31.03 13.96
C LEU A 472 -12.36 -32.55 14.20
N PRO A 473 -13.49 -33.25 14.45
CA PRO A 473 -13.47 -34.71 14.57
C PRO A 473 -12.92 -35.42 13.33
N LYS A 474 -13.18 -34.89 12.13
CA LYS A 474 -12.66 -35.47 10.88
C LYS A 474 -11.13 -35.34 10.79
N LEU A 475 -10.57 -34.24 11.30
CA LEU A 475 -9.13 -34.05 11.37
C LEU A 475 -8.46 -34.94 12.42
N ASN A 476 -9.15 -35.26 13.52
CA ASN A 476 -8.64 -36.23 14.49
C ASN A 476 -8.46 -37.63 13.89
N GLU A 477 -9.25 -38.01 12.87
CA GLU A 477 -9.02 -39.27 12.14
C GLU A 477 -7.64 -39.29 11.44
N VAL A 478 -7.10 -38.13 11.06
CA VAL A 478 -5.73 -38.00 10.52
C VAL A 478 -4.71 -38.29 11.62
N LEU A 479 -4.90 -37.75 12.84
CA LEU A 479 -4.04 -38.07 13.98
C LEU A 479 -4.03 -39.57 14.33
N GLU A 480 -5.19 -40.22 14.22
CA GLU A 480 -5.29 -41.67 14.45
C GLU A 480 -4.55 -42.49 13.39
N LYS A 481 -4.55 -42.02 12.13
CA LYS A 481 -3.85 -42.69 11.02
C LYS A 481 -2.34 -42.43 11.04
N TYR A 482 -1.92 -41.23 11.44
CA TYR A 482 -0.53 -40.78 11.46
C TYR A 482 -0.10 -40.43 12.90
N PRO A 483 0.31 -41.41 13.72
CA PRO A 483 0.76 -41.11 15.08
C PRO A 483 2.07 -40.31 15.05
N PRO A 484 2.26 -39.32 15.94
CA PRO A 484 3.51 -38.57 16.01
C PRO A 484 4.70 -39.51 16.26
N GLU A 485 5.79 -39.31 15.54
CA GLU A 485 7.00 -40.11 15.77
C GLU A 485 7.65 -39.75 17.11
N THR A 486 8.30 -40.72 17.74
CA THR A 486 9.05 -40.49 18.97
C THR A 486 10.48 -40.10 18.67
N GLU A 487 11.02 -39.19 19.46
CA GLU A 487 12.42 -38.77 19.39
C GLU A 487 13.37 -39.96 19.59
N LYS A 488 14.29 -40.17 18.64
CA LYS A 488 15.23 -41.31 18.64
C LYS A 488 16.58 -40.97 19.26
N GLN A 489 16.94 -39.69 19.33
CA GLN A 489 18.27 -39.21 19.72
C GLN A 489 18.20 -37.92 20.54
N THR A 490 19.27 -37.61 21.28
CA THR A 490 19.32 -36.41 22.14
C THR A 490 20.02 -35.22 21.48
N ILE A 491 20.86 -35.45 20.46
CA ILE A 491 21.55 -34.39 19.73
C ILE A 491 20.73 -34.06 18.49
N ARG A 492 20.40 -32.78 18.31
CA ARG A 492 19.58 -32.28 17.21
C ARG A 492 20.44 -31.43 16.27
N PRO A 493 20.25 -31.51 14.94
CA PRO A 493 21.04 -30.73 14.00
C PRO A 493 20.60 -29.27 13.98
N ASN A 494 21.53 -28.36 13.74
CA ASN A 494 21.21 -27.02 13.28
C ASN A 494 20.62 -27.09 11.87
N ILE A 495 19.69 -26.19 11.57
CA ILE A 495 18.96 -26.18 10.29
C ILE A 495 19.03 -24.78 9.70
N ILE A 496 19.54 -24.67 8.48
CA ILE A 496 19.63 -23.39 7.75
C ILE A 496 18.83 -23.52 6.46
N PHE A 497 17.81 -22.68 6.30
CA PHE A 497 17.07 -22.54 5.05
C PHE A 497 17.50 -21.23 4.41
N ILE A 498 17.92 -21.29 3.16
CA ILE A 498 18.32 -20.16 2.33
C ILE A 498 17.36 -20.12 1.16
N GLN A 499 16.35 -19.26 1.26
CA GLN A 499 15.54 -18.86 0.13
C GLN A 499 16.33 -17.82 -0.66
N ASN A 500 16.95 -18.26 -1.76
CA ASN A 500 17.79 -17.42 -2.58
C ASN A 500 16.96 -16.72 -3.67
N GLU A 501 16.87 -15.41 -3.55
CA GLU A 501 16.11 -14.52 -4.42
C GLU A 501 16.42 -14.77 -5.90
N SER A 502 15.38 -15.11 -6.64
CA SER A 502 15.41 -15.34 -8.08
C SER A 502 16.40 -16.43 -8.56
N GLN A 503 16.91 -17.29 -7.67
CA GLN A 503 17.88 -18.32 -8.06
C GLN A 503 17.30 -19.26 -9.13
N SER A 504 18.04 -19.42 -10.22
CA SER A 504 17.66 -20.25 -11.36
C SER A 504 18.86 -20.97 -11.94
N ASP A 505 18.66 -22.19 -12.41
CA ASP A 505 19.65 -22.98 -13.15
C ASP A 505 19.20 -23.16 -14.60
N PHE A 506 19.94 -22.57 -15.53
CA PHE A 506 19.68 -22.64 -16.96
C PHE A 506 20.63 -23.61 -17.69
N SER A 507 21.49 -24.33 -16.97
CA SER A 507 22.52 -25.22 -17.55
C SER A 507 21.96 -26.32 -18.45
N ASN A 508 20.71 -26.72 -18.22
CA ASN A 508 20.03 -27.78 -18.97
C ASN A 508 19.21 -27.27 -20.17
N LEU A 509 19.18 -25.96 -20.45
CA LEU A 509 18.43 -25.41 -21.59
C LEU A 509 19.13 -25.69 -22.93
N GLN A 510 18.37 -26.16 -23.91
CA GLN A 510 18.93 -26.48 -25.23
C GLN A 510 19.34 -25.22 -25.98
N GLY A 511 20.55 -25.22 -26.54
CA GLY A 511 21.08 -24.10 -27.33
C GLY A 511 21.62 -22.93 -26.51
N LEU A 512 21.64 -23.05 -25.17
CA LEU A 512 22.23 -22.09 -24.26
C LEU A 512 23.56 -22.61 -23.72
N ASN A 513 24.65 -21.88 -23.95
CA ASN A 513 25.95 -22.13 -23.32
C ASN A 513 26.32 -20.96 -22.41
N MET A 514 26.65 -21.24 -21.15
CA MET A 514 27.05 -20.24 -20.16
C MET A 514 28.51 -20.47 -19.76
N GLU A 515 29.36 -19.47 -19.93
CA GLU A 515 30.80 -19.59 -19.64
C GLU A 515 31.31 -18.37 -18.87
N PRO A 516 31.87 -18.56 -17.65
CA PRO A 516 31.89 -19.81 -16.88
C PRO A 516 30.49 -20.21 -16.38
N ASP A 517 30.32 -21.46 -15.94
CA ASP A 517 29.10 -21.94 -15.28
C ASP A 517 28.80 -21.11 -14.01
N PRO A 518 27.66 -20.40 -13.94
CA PRO A 518 27.31 -19.54 -12.82
C PRO A 518 26.96 -20.30 -11.53
N LEU A 519 26.73 -21.62 -11.57
CA LEU A 519 26.42 -22.45 -10.40
C LEU A 519 27.47 -23.56 -10.19
N SER A 520 28.68 -23.34 -10.68
CA SER A 520 29.75 -24.35 -10.71
C SER A 520 30.05 -25.01 -9.36
N ASN A 521 29.99 -24.26 -8.25
CA ASN A 521 30.26 -24.81 -6.92
C ASN A 521 29.09 -25.67 -6.43
N GLN A 522 27.85 -25.22 -6.62
CA GLN A 522 26.68 -26.05 -6.34
C GLN A 522 26.70 -27.35 -7.14
N HIS A 523 26.94 -27.30 -8.45
CA HIS A 523 27.03 -28.49 -9.30
C HIS A 523 28.15 -29.46 -8.89
N ALA A 524 29.23 -28.96 -8.27
CA ALA A 524 30.35 -29.77 -7.82
C ALA A 524 30.09 -30.50 -6.49
N LEU A 525 29.05 -30.14 -5.73
CA LEU A 525 28.72 -30.80 -4.47
C LEU A 525 28.17 -32.22 -4.72
N THR A 526 28.80 -33.21 -4.08
CA THR A 526 28.47 -34.64 -4.23
C THR A 526 28.34 -35.32 -2.87
N ASP A 527 29.33 -35.17 -2.00
CA ASP A 527 29.30 -35.74 -0.65
C ASP A 527 28.22 -35.09 0.21
N ASN A 528 27.43 -35.91 0.93
CA ASN A 528 26.37 -35.48 1.86
C ASN A 528 25.44 -34.41 1.26
N THR A 529 25.17 -34.54 -0.04
CA THR A 529 24.41 -33.59 -0.85
C THR A 529 23.26 -34.27 -1.57
N ILE A 530 22.11 -33.60 -1.62
CA ILE A 530 20.97 -33.96 -2.46
C ILE A 530 20.62 -32.76 -3.33
N HIS A 531 20.54 -32.99 -4.64
CA HIS A 531 20.09 -32.01 -5.62
C HIS A 531 18.61 -32.22 -5.95
N GLY A 532 17.94 -31.17 -6.42
CA GLY A 532 16.54 -31.24 -6.81
C GLY A 532 16.05 -29.97 -7.51
N THR A 533 14.73 -29.91 -7.69
CA THR A 533 14.04 -28.78 -8.31
C THR A 533 12.76 -28.47 -7.55
N LEU A 534 12.48 -27.19 -7.33
CA LEU A 534 11.18 -26.73 -6.85
C LEU A 534 10.35 -26.17 -8.00
N ASN A 535 9.13 -26.68 -8.15
CA ASN A 535 8.11 -26.06 -8.99
C ASN A 535 7.31 -25.07 -8.12
N VAL A 536 7.63 -23.79 -8.23
CA VAL A 536 7.05 -22.72 -7.39
C VAL A 536 5.73 -22.21 -7.97
N SER A 537 4.90 -21.57 -7.15
CA SER A 537 3.61 -21.00 -7.60
C SER A 537 3.72 -19.59 -8.21
N VAL A 538 4.90 -18.98 -8.17
CA VAL A 538 5.11 -17.55 -8.47
C VAL A 538 6.25 -17.34 -9.48
N PHE A 539 6.22 -16.23 -10.22
CA PHE A 539 7.21 -15.88 -11.25
C PHE A 539 7.54 -14.38 -11.19
N GLY A 540 8.83 -14.04 -11.20
CA GLY A 540 9.31 -12.66 -11.26
C GLY A 540 9.00 -11.80 -10.04
N GLY A 541 8.42 -12.38 -8.98
CA GLY A 541 8.02 -11.73 -7.74
C GLY A 541 7.10 -12.65 -6.94
N GLY A 542 6.80 -12.30 -5.68
CA GLY A 542 5.97 -13.11 -4.79
C GLY A 542 6.77 -13.98 -3.81
N THR A 543 8.02 -13.62 -3.52
CA THR A 543 8.92 -14.23 -2.52
C THR A 543 8.20 -14.72 -1.25
N ALA A 544 7.34 -13.89 -0.65
CA ALA A 544 6.62 -14.22 0.59
C ALA A 544 5.61 -15.37 0.45
N ASN A 545 5.14 -15.66 -0.76
CA ASN A 545 4.30 -16.83 -1.02
C ASN A 545 5.12 -18.11 -0.94
N THR A 546 6.29 -18.16 -1.56
CA THR A 546 7.20 -19.32 -1.44
C THR A 546 7.66 -19.49 0.01
N GLU A 547 7.93 -18.39 0.74
CA GLU A 547 8.21 -18.47 2.19
C GLU A 547 7.06 -19.14 2.95
N TYR A 548 5.82 -18.71 2.69
CA TYR A 548 4.64 -19.28 3.32
C TYR A 548 4.49 -20.77 2.98
N GLU A 549 4.61 -21.16 1.71
CA GLU A 549 4.48 -22.55 1.29
C GLU A 549 5.53 -23.42 1.98
N VAL A 550 6.79 -22.99 2.03
CA VAL A 550 7.86 -23.73 2.70
C VAL A 550 7.63 -23.79 4.22
N LEU A 551 7.40 -22.65 4.87
CA LEU A 551 7.33 -22.57 6.34
C LEU A 551 6.07 -23.23 6.92
N THR A 552 4.96 -23.25 6.19
CA THR A 552 3.69 -23.83 6.68
C THR A 552 3.37 -25.18 6.07
N SER A 553 4.09 -25.56 5.01
CA SER A 553 3.79 -26.73 4.19
C SER A 553 2.38 -26.70 3.59
N ASN A 554 1.82 -25.50 3.38
CA ASN A 554 0.51 -25.26 2.79
C ASN A 554 0.66 -24.64 1.39
N PRO A 555 0.15 -25.26 0.32
CA PRO A 555 0.22 -24.74 -1.05
C PRO A 555 -0.81 -23.64 -1.26
N ILE A 556 -0.39 -22.47 -1.73
CA ILE A 556 -1.32 -21.32 -1.86
C ILE A 556 -2.49 -21.61 -2.81
N SER A 557 -2.29 -22.51 -3.79
CA SER A 557 -3.25 -22.84 -4.83
C SER A 557 -4.54 -23.48 -4.31
N LEU A 558 -4.48 -24.10 -3.14
CA LEU A 558 -5.62 -24.75 -2.49
C LEU A 558 -6.52 -23.78 -1.71
N LEU A 559 -6.01 -22.62 -1.32
CA LEU A 559 -6.81 -21.55 -0.69
C LEU A 559 -7.35 -20.58 -1.74
N SER A 560 -6.44 -19.97 -2.52
CA SER A 560 -6.72 -19.08 -3.64
C SER A 560 -5.42 -18.77 -4.36
N SER A 561 -5.38 -18.91 -5.68
CA SER A 561 -4.17 -18.71 -6.50
C SER A 561 -3.61 -17.28 -6.47
N ASN A 562 -4.39 -16.29 -6.02
CA ASN A 562 -3.97 -14.88 -5.91
C ASN A 562 -3.75 -14.42 -4.47
N LEU A 563 -3.72 -15.34 -3.50
CA LEU A 563 -3.55 -15.02 -2.09
C LEU A 563 -2.10 -14.62 -1.77
N PHE A 564 -1.92 -13.57 -0.98
CA PHE A 564 -0.67 -13.19 -0.31
C PHE A 564 -0.84 -13.41 1.19
N PRO A 565 -0.49 -14.60 1.71
CA PRO A 565 -0.93 -15.04 3.02
C PRO A 565 -0.53 -14.09 4.16
N TYR A 566 0.69 -13.57 4.11
CA TYR A 566 1.25 -12.67 5.12
C TYR A 566 0.48 -11.35 5.25
N GLN A 567 -0.11 -10.89 4.16
CA GLN A 567 -0.86 -9.62 4.13
C GLN A 567 -2.35 -9.83 4.38
N GLN A 568 -2.89 -11.02 4.10
CA GLN A 568 -4.34 -11.25 4.05
C GLN A 568 -4.87 -12.17 5.15
N ILE A 569 -4.15 -13.23 5.55
CA ILE A 569 -4.73 -14.30 6.40
C ILE A 569 -3.93 -14.61 7.66
N ILE A 570 -2.62 -14.32 7.70
CA ILE A 570 -1.80 -14.53 8.91
C ILE A 570 -2.00 -13.35 9.88
N THR A 571 -3.02 -13.47 10.72
CA THR A 571 -3.46 -12.43 11.67
C THR A 571 -3.42 -12.87 13.13
N GLN A 572 -3.02 -14.11 13.39
CA GLN A 572 -2.84 -14.74 14.69
C GLN A 572 -1.72 -15.78 14.58
N GLU A 573 -1.30 -16.39 15.69
CA GLU A 573 -0.32 -17.48 15.68
C GLU A 573 -0.81 -18.65 14.81
N ARG A 574 0.10 -19.20 14.00
CA ARG A 574 -0.17 -20.26 13.03
C ARG A 574 0.89 -21.35 13.12
N PRO A 575 0.52 -22.64 13.00
CA PRO A 575 1.49 -23.71 12.87
C PRO A 575 2.44 -23.47 11.69
N SER A 576 3.71 -23.74 11.91
CA SER A 576 4.79 -23.60 10.93
C SER A 576 5.96 -24.48 11.36
N PHE A 577 6.94 -24.65 10.49
CA PHE A 577 8.18 -25.36 10.80
C PHE A 577 8.97 -24.67 11.91
N ALA A 578 9.00 -23.33 11.94
CA ALA A 578 9.63 -22.59 13.04
C ALA A 578 8.90 -22.83 14.37
N THR A 579 7.57 -22.88 14.39
CA THR A 579 6.80 -23.21 15.60
C THR A 579 7.08 -24.64 16.07
N TYR A 580 7.10 -25.60 15.13
CA TYR A 580 7.47 -26.99 15.41
C TYR A 580 8.87 -27.08 16.05
N LEU A 581 9.89 -26.45 15.45
CA LEU A 581 11.27 -26.48 15.97
C LEU A 581 11.40 -25.76 17.32
N LYS A 582 10.71 -24.62 17.49
CA LYS A 582 10.64 -23.93 18.78
C LYS A 582 10.08 -24.82 19.88
N ASN A 583 9.05 -25.62 19.59
CA ASN A 583 8.51 -26.61 20.52
C ASN A 583 9.47 -27.76 20.82
N LYS A 584 10.52 -27.97 20.00
CA LYS A 584 11.65 -28.86 20.25
C LYS A 584 12.88 -28.11 20.79
N ASN A 585 12.70 -26.97 21.46
CA ASN A 585 13.76 -26.14 22.07
C ASN A 585 14.80 -25.57 21.09
N TYR A 586 14.44 -25.35 19.82
CA TYR A 586 15.30 -24.57 18.93
C TYR A 586 15.20 -23.07 19.23
N ASP A 587 16.33 -22.37 19.12
CA ASP A 587 16.29 -20.95 18.80
C ASP A 587 15.89 -20.80 17.33
N THR A 588 14.91 -19.95 17.04
CA THR A 588 14.44 -19.71 15.65
C THR A 588 14.69 -18.27 15.25
N VAL A 589 15.45 -18.08 14.17
CA VAL A 589 15.91 -16.78 13.71
C VAL A 589 15.61 -16.61 12.23
N ALA A 590 15.04 -15.47 11.86
CA ALA A 590 14.87 -15.08 10.46
C ALA A 590 15.82 -13.94 10.07
N LEU A 591 16.38 -13.98 8.87
CA LEU A 591 17.29 -12.96 8.34
C LEU A 591 16.82 -12.51 6.95
N HIS A 592 16.70 -11.21 6.74
CA HIS A 592 16.43 -10.63 5.42
C HIS A 592 17.05 -9.24 5.34
N PRO A 593 17.91 -8.94 4.35
CA PRO A 593 18.68 -7.70 4.32
C PRO A 593 17.89 -6.49 3.79
N GLN A 594 16.59 -6.44 4.06
CA GLN A 594 15.70 -5.33 3.72
C GLN A 594 14.81 -4.98 4.92
N SER A 595 13.94 -3.98 4.77
CA SER A 595 12.94 -3.65 5.78
C SER A 595 12.03 -4.84 6.06
N GLY A 596 11.81 -5.14 7.34
CA GLY A 596 10.86 -6.17 7.74
C GLY A 596 9.40 -5.76 7.57
N ASN A 597 9.11 -4.51 7.19
CA ASN A 597 7.77 -4.09 6.77
C ASN A 597 7.41 -4.66 5.38
N ASN A 598 8.40 -5.00 4.56
CA ASN A 598 8.15 -5.66 3.28
C ASN A 598 7.40 -6.97 3.51
N TYR A 599 6.28 -7.16 2.80
CA TYR A 599 5.33 -8.26 2.99
C TYR A 599 4.84 -8.45 4.42
N ASN A 600 4.90 -7.43 5.28
CA ASN A 600 4.43 -7.50 6.67
C ASN A 600 5.21 -8.53 7.55
N ARG A 601 6.47 -8.84 7.22
CA ARG A 601 7.28 -9.85 7.94
C ARG A 601 7.48 -9.53 9.42
N HIS A 602 7.59 -8.25 9.79
CA HIS A 602 7.65 -7.80 11.20
C HIS A 602 6.49 -8.33 12.04
N ALA A 603 5.27 -8.32 11.47
CA ALA A 603 4.09 -8.83 12.16
C ALA A 603 3.97 -10.35 12.02
N VAL A 604 4.36 -10.91 10.87
CA VAL A 604 4.10 -12.31 10.54
C VAL A 604 5.12 -13.28 11.14
N TYR A 605 6.41 -12.96 11.11
CA TYR A 605 7.44 -13.88 11.59
C TYR A 605 7.25 -14.29 13.06
N PRO A 606 6.89 -13.39 14.00
CA PRO A 606 6.53 -13.79 15.35
C PRO A 606 5.32 -14.73 15.41
N LEU A 607 4.30 -14.52 14.56
CA LEU A 607 3.10 -15.35 14.48
C LEU A 607 3.37 -16.72 13.86
N LEU A 608 4.43 -16.85 13.07
CA LEU A 608 4.97 -18.12 12.59
C LEU A 608 6.01 -18.72 13.54
N GLY A 609 6.21 -18.16 14.74
CA GLY A 609 7.02 -18.79 15.77
C GLY A 609 8.49 -18.37 15.82
N PHE A 610 8.97 -17.44 14.97
CA PHE A 610 10.34 -16.93 15.05
C PHE A 610 10.60 -16.16 16.35
N ASN A 611 11.69 -16.50 17.05
CA ASN A 611 12.10 -15.83 18.28
C ASN A 611 12.77 -14.47 18.01
N LYS A 612 13.56 -14.38 16.95
CA LYS A 612 14.29 -13.18 16.54
C LYS A 612 14.22 -13.00 15.04
N SER A 613 14.31 -11.76 14.60
CA SER A 613 14.42 -11.45 13.18
C SER A 613 15.38 -10.28 12.98
N TYR A 614 16.24 -10.40 11.96
CA TYR A 614 17.21 -9.38 11.59
C TYR A 614 16.83 -8.79 10.23
N PHE A 615 16.56 -7.49 10.23
CA PHE A 615 16.18 -6.65 9.11
C PHE A 615 17.03 -5.38 9.11
N LEU A 616 16.96 -4.55 8.06
CA LEU A 616 17.63 -3.23 8.07
C LEU A 616 17.06 -2.29 9.16
N ASP A 617 15.78 -2.46 9.48
CA ASP A 617 15.00 -1.64 10.41
C ASP A 617 14.63 -2.36 11.72
N SER A 618 15.21 -3.53 11.99
CA SER A 618 15.05 -4.22 13.27
C SER A 618 16.05 -3.72 14.31
N GLU A 619 15.80 -4.06 15.58
CA GLU A 619 16.74 -3.83 16.68
C GLU A 619 17.03 -5.17 17.39
N PRO A 620 18.26 -5.71 17.30
CA PRO A 620 19.40 -5.18 16.54
C PRO A 620 19.18 -5.27 15.01
N ALA A 621 19.78 -4.34 14.27
CA ALA A 621 19.74 -4.35 12.80
C ALA A 621 20.61 -5.47 12.23
N ILE A 622 20.30 -5.95 11.04
CA ILE A 622 21.06 -7.04 10.38
C ILE A 622 22.54 -6.71 10.14
N SER A 623 22.87 -5.42 9.96
CA SER A 623 24.25 -4.93 9.85
C SER A 623 25.06 -5.05 11.14
N SER A 624 24.45 -5.44 12.26
CA SER A 624 25.17 -5.79 13.48
C SER A 624 25.87 -7.15 13.41
N LEU A 625 25.46 -8.03 12.50
CA LEU A 625 26.04 -9.37 12.33
C LEU A 625 27.27 -9.36 11.43
N ALA A 626 27.30 -8.50 10.42
CA ALA A 626 28.42 -8.36 9.49
C ALA A 626 28.43 -6.96 8.83
N PRO A 627 29.58 -6.49 8.29
CA PRO A 627 29.61 -5.28 7.49
C PRO A 627 28.77 -5.42 6.20
N LEU A 628 27.86 -4.48 5.97
CA LEU A 628 27.01 -4.47 4.77
C LEU A 628 27.86 -4.27 3.50
N THR A 629 27.82 -5.23 2.59
CA THR A 629 28.36 -5.14 1.24
C THR A 629 27.24 -5.26 0.22
N ILE A 630 27.44 -4.68 -0.97
CA ILE A 630 26.42 -4.59 -2.03
C ILE A 630 26.89 -5.25 -3.33
N ASP A 631 25.93 -5.76 -4.10
CA ASP A 631 26.09 -6.26 -5.47
C ASP A 631 24.92 -5.70 -6.31
N ARG A 632 25.23 -5.01 -7.43
CA ARG A 632 24.23 -4.32 -8.28
C ARG A 632 23.28 -3.36 -7.54
N GLY A 633 23.72 -2.80 -6.41
CA GLY A 633 22.92 -1.92 -5.57
C GLY A 633 22.03 -2.63 -4.54
N TRP A 634 21.97 -3.96 -4.55
CA TRP A 634 21.32 -4.77 -3.52
C TRP A 634 22.33 -5.24 -2.48
N PRO A 635 21.92 -5.49 -1.21
CA PRO A 635 22.75 -6.18 -0.25
C PRO A 635 23.22 -7.54 -0.79
N SER A 636 24.53 -7.77 -0.74
CA SER A 636 25.14 -8.98 -1.30
C SER A 636 24.91 -10.21 -0.42
N ASP A 637 24.88 -11.39 -1.04
CA ASP A 637 24.70 -12.66 -0.34
C ASP A 637 25.91 -13.01 0.52
N GLN A 638 27.12 -12.60 0.11
CA GLN A 638 28.32 -12.71 0.95
C GLN A 638 28.15 -11.99 2.30
N PHE A 639 27.54 -10.80 2.32
CA PHE A 639 27.23 -10.10 3.56
C PHE A 639 26.28 -10.93 4.43
N LEU A 640 25.21 -11.45 3.83
CA LEU A 640 24.19 -12.21 4.56
C LEU A 640 24.76 -13.52 5.11
N PHE A 641 25.55 -14.25 4.32
CA PHE A 641 26.19 -15.50 4.70
C PHE A 641 27.29 -15.29 5.75
N ASN A 642 28.03 -14.18 5.71
CA ASN A 642 28.92 -13.80 6.81
C ASN A 642 28.13 -13.52 8.10
N GLY A 643 26.96 -12.89 7.99
CA GLY A 643 26.06 -12.72 9.12
C GLY A 643 25.56 -14.04 9.72
N ILE A 644 25.29 -15.05 8.88
CA ILE A 644 25.01 -16.43 9.33
C ILE A 644 26.20 -16.99 10.10
N LYS A 645 27.41 -16.93 9.55
CA LYS A 645 28.63 -17.43 10.22
C LYS A 645 28.84 -16.79 11.59
N GLU A 646 28.64 -15.48 11.70
CA GLU A 646 28.74 -14.76 12.98
C GLU A 646 27.64 -15.20 13.96
N LEU A 647 26.39 -15.31 13.50
CA LEU A 647 25.28 -15.79 14.31
C LEU A 647 25.56 -17.18 14.90
N TYR A 648 26.12 -18.10 14.11
CA TYR A 648 26.49 -19.45 14.55
C TYR A 648 27.77 -19.48 15.40
N THR A 649 28.63 -18.48 15.31
CA THR A 649 29.79 -18.34 16.20
C THR A 649 29.38 -17.83 17.58
N GLN A 650 28.33 -17.00 17.63
CA GLN A 650 27.83 -16.38 18.86
C GLN A 650 26.68 -17.15 19.54
N LYS A 651 26.08 -18.15 18.88
CA LYS A 651 24.95 -18.89 19.44
C LYS A 651 25.32 -19.63 20.73
N GLY A 652 24.32 -19.90 21.57
CA GLY A 652 24.47 -20.75 22.75
C GLY A 652 24.41 -22.25 22.43
N ASP A 653 24.13 -23.05 23.46
CA ASP A 653 24.08 -24.52 23.36
C ASP A 653 22.81 -25.06 22.66
N GLN A 654 21.78 -24.23 22.47
CA GLN A 654 20.57 -24.67 21.79
C GLN A 654 20.82 -24.86 20.28
N PRO A 655 20.15 -25.83 19.64
CA PRO A 655 20.17 -25.93 18.19
C PRO A 655 19.46 -24.72 17.58
N LEU A 656 19.98 -24.24 16.45
CA LEU A 656 19.50 -23.02 15.79
C LEU A 656 18.81 -23.39 14.47
N PHE A 657 17.63 -22.81 14.25
CA PHE A 657 16.98 -22.72 12.96
C PHE A 657 17.14 -21.32 12.39
N SER A 658 17.82 -21.19 11.26
CA SER A 658 17.97 -19.93 10.54
C SER A 658 17.19 -19.98 9.23
N PHE A 659 16.19 -19.11 9.08
CA PHE A 659 15.48 -18.89 7.83
C PHE A 659 15.97 -17.60 7.17
N VAL A 660 16.62 -17.72 6.02
CA VAL A 660 17.35 -16.65 5.36
C VAL A 660 16.72 -16.36 4.01
N VAL A 661 16.34 -15.11 3.78
CA VAL A 661 15.78 -14.64 2.51
C VAL A 661 16.74 -13.61 1.92
N THR A 662 17.38 -13.96 0.80
CA THR A 662 18.41 -13.12 0.18
C THR A 662 17.80 -11.94 -0.62
N MET A 663 18.63 -11.12 -1.25
CA MET A 663 18.18 -9.98 -2.08
C MET A 663 19.04 -9.74 -3.33
N GLN A 664 20.25 -10.30 -3.41
CA GLN A 664 21.21 -10.02 -4.50
C GLN A 664 20.67 -10.32 -5.90
N GLY A 665 19.91 -11.41 -6.06
CA GLY A 665 19.30 -11.81 -7.34
C GLY A 665 18.12 -10.94 -7.79
N HIS A 666 17.66 -10.00 -6.97
CA HIS A 666 16.43 -9.25 -7.22
C HIS A 666 16.47 -8.46 -8.53
N GLY A 667 15.30 -8.35 -9.15
CA GLY A 667 15.10 -7.78 -10.49
C GLY A 667 15.54 -6.32 -10.65
N GLY A 668 15.66 -5.94 -11.93
CA GLY A 668 16.30 -4.71 -12.37
C GLY A 668 17.75 -5.01 -12.75
N TYR A 669 17.99 -5.23 -14.04
CA TYR A 669 19.32 -5.49 -14.61
C TYR A 669 19.76 -4.40 -15.63
N PRO A 670 19.67 -3.08 -15.31
CA PRO A 670 19.95 -2.01 -16.26
C PRO A 670 21.42 -1.57 -16.26
N SER A 671 22.32 -2.27 -15.56
CA SER A 671 23.67 -1.75 -15.30
C SER A 671 24.47 -1.65 -16.59
N THR A 672 25.27 -0.60 -16.72
CA THR A 672 26.25 -0.52 -17.81
C THR A 672 27.44 -1.42 -17.48
N GLU A 673 28.19 -1.88 -18.49
CA GLU A 673 29.43 -2.65 -18.29
C GLU A 673 30.48 -1.90 -17.43
N GLU A 674 30.44 -0.56 -17.43
CA GLU A 674 31.33 0.26 -16.59
C GLU A 674 30.97 0.17 -15.10
N ILE A 675 29.66 0.11 -14.79
CA ILE A 675 29.15 0.04 -13.42
C ILE A 675 29.22 -1.39 -12.89
N TYR A 676 28.91 -2.37 -13.73
CA TYR A 676 28.88 -3.79 -13.37
C TYR A 676 29.45 -4.64 -14.50
N PRO A 677 30.76 -4.94 -14.46
CA PRO A 677 31.40 -5.77 -15.47
C PRO A 677 30.82 -7.17 -15.47
N ARG A 678 30.37 -7.64 -16.63
CA ARG A 678 29.77 -8.96 -16.78
C ARG A 678 30.85 -10.02 -17.00
N GLU A 679 30.84 -11.06 -16.17
CA GLU A 679 31.85 -12.12 -16.16
C GLU A 679 31.34 -13.40 -16.82
N VAL A 680 30.02 -13.63 -16.79
CA VAL A 680 29.37 -14.79 -17.41
C VAL A 680 28.88 -14.42 -18.80
N SER A 681 29.34 -15.15 -19.81
CA SER A 681 28.91 -15.01 -21.19
C SER A 681 27.81 -15.99 -21.54
N ILE A 682 26.89 -15.58 -22.42
CA ILE A 682 25.90 -16.45 -23.04
C ILE A 682 26.30 -16.65 -24.50
N ASN A 683 26.47 -17.90 -24.93
CA ASN A 683 26.89 -18.27 -26.28
C ASN A 683 28.15 -17.51 -26.76
N GLY A 684 29.06 -17.21 -25.83
CA GLY A 684 30.31 -16.49 -26.09
C GLY A 684 30.19 -14.95 -26.11
N SER A 685 29.03 -14.40 -25.76
CA SER A 685 28.81 -12.94 -25.70
C SER A 685 28.37 -12.50 -24.31
N THR A 686 28.96 -11.40 -23.81
CA THR A 686 28.48 -10.69 -22.62
C THR A 686 27.57 -9.50 -22.97
N SER A 687 27.55 -9.08 -24.23
CA SER A 687 26.91 -7.84 -24.69
C SER A 687 25.61 -8.03 -25.48
N GLU A 688 25.29 -9.26 -25.92
CA GLU A 688 24.04 -9.56 -26.64
C GLU A 688 22.85 -9.77 -25.70
N TYR A 689 23.09 -10.28 -24.50
CA TYR A 689 22.06 -10.62 -23.51
C TYR A 689 22.28 -9.85 -22.21
N LEU A 690 22.30 -8.52 -22.28
CA LEU A 690 22.80 -7.64 -21.20
C LEU A 690 22.15 -7.90 -19.83
N ALA A 691 20.83 -8.08 -19.77
CA ALA A 691 20.14 -8.32 -18.51
C ALA A 691 20.47 -9.71 -17.95
N GLU A 692 20.53 -10.70 -18.83
CA GLU A 692 20.78 -12.10 -18.49
C GLU A 692 22.24 -12.31 -18.05
N THR A 693 23.22 -11.78 -18.78
CA THR A 693 24.65 -11.89 -18.43
C THR A 693 24.98 -11.12 -17.15
N GLU A 694 24.27 -10.03 -16.86
CA GLU A 694 24.32 -9.34 -15.56
C GLU A 694 23.77 -10.21 -14.42
N PHE A 695 22.59 -10.78 -14.61
CA PHE A 695 21.97 -11.71 -13.65
C PHE A 695 22.87 -12.93 -13.38
N LEU A 696 23.37 -13.60 -14.43
CA LEU A 696 24.22 -14.79 -14.28
C LEU A 696 25.55 -14.46 -13.61
N THR A 697 26.11 -13.28 -13.85
CA THR A 697 27.30 -12.82 -13.11
C THR A 697 27.01 -12.60 -11.63
N SER A 698 25.85 -12.04 -11.29
CA SER A 698 25.39 -11.90 -9.90
C SER A 698 25.15 -13.27 -9.24
N MET A 699 24.57 -14.24 -9.97
CA MET A 699 24.40 -15.62 -9.52
C MET A 699 25.72 -16.35 -9.26
N LYS A 700 26.72 -16.16 -10.14
CA LYS A 700 28.09 -16.67 -9.93
C LYS A 700 28.66 -16.19 -8.59
N ARG A 701 28.48 -14.91 -8.25
CA ARG A 701 28.95 -14.36 -6.96
C ARG A 701 28.19 -14.94 -5.77
N THR A 702 26.89 -15.22 -5.92
CA THR A 702 26.12 -15.95 -4.89
C THR A 702 26.65 -17.37 -4.71
N ASP A 703 26.97 -18.06 -5.80
CA ASP A 703 27.52 -19.42 -5.78
C ASP A 703 28.91 -19.48 -5.10
N GLU A 704 29.77 -18.50 -5.36
CA GLU A 704 31.05 -18.32 -4.65
C GLU A 704 30.86 -18.07 -3.15
N ALA A 705 29.91 -17.21 -2.77
CA ALA A 705 29.57 -16.95 -1.37
C ALA A 705 28.99 -18.20 -0.68
N PHE A 706 28.19 -19.00 -1.40
CA PHE A 706 27.66 -20.26 -0.90
C PHE A 706 28.77 -21.29 -0.66
N ALA A 707 29.73 -21.41 -1.58
CA ALA A 707 30.90 -22.28 -1.39
C ALA A 707 31.71 -21.90 -0.13
N ASP A 708 31.89 -20.59 0.11
CA ASP A 708 32.51 -20.07 1.34
C ASP A 708 31.68 -20.39 2.60
N LEU A 709 30.35 -20.40 2.50
CA LEU A 709 29.45 -20.82 3.59
C LEU A 709 29.58 -22.33 3.89
N ILE A 710 29.53 -23.18 2.86
CA ILE A 710 29.72 -24.63 2.98
C ILE A 710 31.09 -24.95 3.59
N THR A 711 32.14 -24.25 3.16
CA THR A 711 33.50 -24.42 3.70
C THR A 711 33.55 -24.13 5.21
N PHE A 712 32.84 -23.11 5.68
CA PHE A 712 32.73 -22.84 7.11
C PHE A 712 32.03 -23.99 7.85
N PHE A 713 30.85 -24.41 7.38
CA PHE A 713 30.04 -25.42 8.07
C PHE A 713 30.60 -26.84 7.98
N SER A 714 31.43 -27.15 6.99
CA SER A 714 32.11 -28.45 6.88
C SER A 714 33.09 -28.68 8.03
N THR A 715 33.60 -27.60 8.63
CA THR A 715 34.48 -27.64 9.82
C THR A 715 33.76 -27.31 11.12
N TYR A 716 32.46 -27.01 11.06
CA TYR A 716 31.67 -26.66 12.23
C TYR A 716 31.34 -27.91 13.06
N LYS A 717 31.48 -27.80 14.39
CA LYS A 717 31.47 -28.96 15.29
C LYS A 717 30.12 -29.60 15.49
N GLU A 718 29.05 -28.81 15.41
CA GLU A 718 27.70 -29.31 15.61
C GLU A 718 27.10 -29.80 14.28
N PRO A 719 26.28 -30.87 14.30
CA PRO A 719 25.58 -31.33 13.12
C PRO A 719 24.74 -30.19 12.54
N THR A 720 24.90 -29.92 11.25
CA THR A 720 24.25 -28.82 10.54
C THR A 720 23.80 -29.28 9.16
N VAL A 721 22.55 -28.99 8.81
CA VAL A 721 22.00 -29.15 7.46
C VAL A 721 21.66 -27.78 6.87
N ILE A 722 22.00 -27.58 5.60
CA ILE A 722 21.77 -26.36 4.83
C ILE A 722 20.90 -26.72 3.62
N VAL A 723 19.80 -26.02 3.47
CA VAL A 723 18.85 -26.15 2.37
C VAL A 723 18.82 -24.83 1.61
N MET A 724 19.32 -24.80 0.39
CA MET A 724 19.28 -23.63 -0.48
C MET A 724 18.35 -23.88 -1.67
N TYR A 725 17.46 -22.95 -1.93
CA TYR A 725 16.48 -23.07 -3.01
C TYR A 725 16.10 -21.70 -3.59
N GLY A 726 15.71 -21.66 -4.86
CA GLY A 726 15.17 -20.45 -5.48
C GLY A 726 13.68 -20.25 -5.19
N ASP A 727 13.27 -19.01 -4.95
CA ASP A 727 11.86 -18.67 -4.65
C ASP A 727 10.98 -18.49 -5.89
N HIS A 728 11.58 -18.01 -6.98
CA HIS A 728 11.03 -17.96 -8.33
C HIS A 728 12.13 -17.75 -9.36
N GLN A 729 11.79 -17.84 -10.66
CA GLN A 729 12.69 -17.39 -11.72
C GLN A 729 12.78 -15.85 -11.78
N PRO A 730 13.91 -15.29 -12.27
CA PRO A 730 14.09 -13.84 -12.44
C PRO A 730 13.13 -13.26 -13.48
N SER A 731 12.95 -11.95 -13.48
CA SER A 731 12.24 -11.25 -14.58
C SER A 731 13.24 -10.84 -15.67
N LEU A 732 13.72 -11.81 -16.46
CA LEU A 732 14.58 -11.58 -17.63
C LEU A 732 13.79 -11.16 -18.88
N THR A 733 14.48 -10.89 -19.99
CA THR A 733 13.83 -10.45 -21.23
C THR A 733 12.89 -11.54 -21.78
N GLN A 734 11.77 -11.11 -22.40
CA GLN A 734 10.82 -12.04 -22.99
C GLN A 734 11.46 -12.81 -24.15
N GLU A 735 12.34 -12.15 -24.89
CA GLU A 735 13.10 -12.72 -26.00
C GLU A 735 13.98 -13.89 -25.53
N PHE A 736 14.68 -13.73 -24.40
CA PHE A 736 15.47 -14.82 -23.81
C PHE A 736 14.61 -16.04 -23.50
N TYR A 737 13.48 -15.84 -22.82
CA TYR A 737 12.57 -16.94 -22.48
C TYR A 737 11.98 -17.61 -23.71
N ALA A 738 11.49 -16.84 -24.68
CA ALA A 738 10.90 -17.37 -25.91
C ALA A 738 11.92 -18.14 -26.77
N GLN A 739 13.20 -17.78 -26.67
CA GLN A 739 14.28 -18.43 -27.42
C GLN A 739 14.70 -19.78 -26.83
N PHE A 740 14.76 -19.91 -25.51
CA PHE A 740 15.37 -21.08 -24.85
C PHE A 740 14.39 -21.96 -24.06
N MET A 741 13.16 -21.51 -23.80
CA MET A 741 12.16 -22.25 -23.02
C MET A 741 10.91 -22.57 -23.85
N ASP A 742 10.30 -23.72 -23.56
CA ASP A 742 9.04 -24.13 -24.19
C ASP A 742 7.86 -23.40 -23.53
N GLU A 743 7.27 -22.45 -24.26
CA GLU A 743 6.10 -21.71 -23.80
C GLU A 743 4.87 -22.59 -23.54
N ASN A 744 4.82 -23.80 -24.08
CA ASN A 744 3.71 -24.75 -23.87
C ASN A 744 3.85 -25.56 -22.59
N ASN A 745 5.01 -25.51 -21.93
CA ASN A 745 5.26 -26.19 -20.68
C ASN A 745 5.46 -25.15 -19.56
N PRO A 746 4.42 -24.82 -18.78
CA PRO A 746 4.51 -23.85 -17.69
C PRO A 746 5.65 -24.14 -16.72
N ALA A 747 5.92 -25.42 -16.42
CA ALA A 747 6.99 -25.81 -15.49
C ALA A 747 8.34 -25.17 -15.85
N THR A 748 8.64 -25.00 -17.15
CA THR A 748 9.91 -24.39 -17.59
C THR A 748 10.15 -22.99 -17.02
N LYS A 749 9.09 -22.21 -16.76
CA LYS A 749 9.16 -20.86 -16.18
C LYS A 749 9.04 -20.83 -14.65
N TYR A 750 8.58 -21.92 -14.05
CA TYR A 750 8.30 -21.99 -12.61
C TYR A 750 9.20 -23.00 -11.87
N SER A 751 10.26 -23.48 -12.51
CA SER A 751 11.26 -24.36 -11.90
C SER A 751 12.45 -23.58 -11.37
N THR A 752 12.83 -23.84 -10.12
CA THR A 752 14.04 -23.31 -9.48
C THR A 752 14.87 -24.45 -8.88
N PRO A 753 16.22 -24.33 -8.79
CA PRO A 753 17.06 -25.39 -8.25
C PRO A 753 16.93 -25.50 -6.72
N LEU A 754 17.19 -26.70 -6.20
CA LEU A 754 17.25 -27.05 -4.79
C LEU A 754 18.54 -27.81 -4.49
N VAL A 755 19.24 -27.42 -3.43
CA VAL A 755 20.40 -28.13 -2.90
C VAL A 755 20.21 -28.32 -1.39
N ILE A 756 20.36 -29.56 -0.92
CA ILE A 756 20.43 -29.90 0.50
C ILE A 756 21.82 -30.45 0.76
N TRP A 757 22.57 -29.82 1.65
CA TRP A 757 23.91 -30.25 2.07
C TRP A 757 23.98 -30.39 3.59
N SER A 758 24.78 -31.33 4.09
CA SER A 758 25.02 -31.45 5.53
C SER A 758 26.48 -31.79 5.86
N ASN A 759 26.91 -31.42 7.07
CA ASN A 759 28.24 -31.76 7.59
C ASN A 759 28.28 -33.15 8.28
N PHE A 760 27.24 -33.95 8.10
CA PHE A 760 27.11 -35.32 8.60
C PHE A 760 26.52 -36.21 7.50
N ASP A 761 26.60 -37.52 7.69
CA ASP A 761 26.15 -38.45 6.67
C ASP A 761 24.61 -38.42 6.52
N ILE A 762 24.16 -38.09 5.31
CA ILE A 762 22.77 -38.22 4.87
C ILE A 762 22.69 -39.22 3.73
N ARG A 763 21.58 -39.92 3.64
CA ARG A 763 21.37 -40.92 2.59
C ARG A 763 21.33 -40.24 1.22
N GLU A 764 22.16 -40.70 0.29
CA GLU A 764 22.11 -40.29 -1.11
C GLU A 764 20.72 -40.57 -1.71
N ARG A 765 20.21 -39.61 -2.48
CA ARG A 765 18.92 -39.70 -3.18
C ARG A 765 19.07 -39.20 -4.61
N GLU A 766 18.29 -39.79 -5.50
CA GLU A 766 18.13 -39.29 -6.87
C GLU A 766 17.50 -37.88 -6.85
N SER A 767 17.85 -37.07 -7.85
CA SER A 767 17.28 -35.73 -7.99
C SER A 767 15.75 -35.80 -8.13
N THR A 768 15.05 -34.95 -7.37
CA THR A 768 13.59 -34.94 -7.33
C THR A 768 13.03 -33.56 -7.67
N THR A 769 11.82 -33.54 -8.22
CA THR A 769 11.06 -32.31 -8.48
C THR A 769 9.80 -32.32 -7.62
N ILE A 770 9.65 -31.30 -6.77
CA ILE A 770 8.53 -31.15 -5.83
C ILE A 770 8.04 -29.70 -5.79
N SER A 771 6.84 -29.44 -5.30
CA SER A 771 6.40 -28.06 -4.99
C SER A 771 6.90 -27.62 -3.59
N PRO A 772 7.05 -26.29 -3.34
CA PRO A 772 7.63 -25.76 -2.10
C PRO A 772 6.98 -26.24 -0.80
N ASN A 773 5.67 -26.51 -0.82
CA ASN A 773 4.94 -27.03 0.34
C ASN A 773 5.46 -28.39 0.84
N TYR A 774 6.16 -29.16 0.01
CA TYR A 774 6.74 -30.45 0.40
C TYR A 774 8.19 -30.37 0.88
N LEU A 775 8.85 -29.21 0.80
CA LEU A 775 10.27 -29.10 1.13
C LEU A 775 10.58 -29.48 2.58
N VAL A 776 9.76 -29.02 3.53
CA VAL A 776 9.92 -29.37 4.95
C VAL A 776 9.66 -30.86 5.19
N PRO A 777 8.52 -31.46 4.77
CA PRO A 777 8.32 -32.91 4.86
C PRO A 777 9.46 -33.73 4.23
N TYR A 778 9.98 -33.30 3.08
CA TYR A 778 11.08 -33.97 2.39
C TYR A 778 12.38 -33.95 3.19
N LEU A 779 12.75 -32.78 3.74
CA LEU A 779 13.89 -32.67 4.65
C LEU A 779 13.72 -33.54 5.88
N MET A 780 12.53 -33.53 6.49
CA MET A 780 12.27 -34.30 7.70
C MET A 780 12.36 -35.82 7.45
N ASP A 781 11.94 -36.28 6.28
CA ASP A 781 12.14 -37.67 5.84
C ASP A 781 13.64 -38.02 5.73
N ILE A 782 14.44 -37.15 5.11
CA ILE A 782 15.91 -37.30 5.03
C ILE A 782 16.53 -37.36 6.43
N LEU A 783 16.19 -36.42 7.30
CA LEU A 783 16.72 -36.38 8.66
C LEU A 783 16.30 -37.62 9.46
N SER A 784 15.09 -38.13 9.27
CA SER A 784 14.58 -39.32 10.00
C SER A 784 15.38 -40.61 9.75
N GLU A 785 16.12 -40.66 8.64
CA GLU A 785 17.02 -41.75 8.25
C GLU A 785 18.47 -41.53 8.70
N SER A 786 18.81 -40.34 9.22
CA SER A 786 20.15 -39.98 9.66
C SER A 786 20.41 -40.29 11.15
N ASP A 787 21.67 -40.18 11.56
CA ASP A 787 22.09 -40.28 12.96
C ASP A 787 21.56 -39.13 13.84
N TYR A 788 21.00 -38.07 13.24
CA TYR A 788 20.47 -36.88 13.92
C TYR A 788 18.97 -36.70 13.67
N ALA A 789 18.22 -37.81 13.69
CA ALA A 789 16.80 -37.85 13.37
C ALA A 789 15.92 -36.95 14.25
N LEU A 790 15.04 -36.18 13.59
CA LEU A 790 13.95 -35.43 14.21
C LEU A 790 12.60 -36.13 13.98
N PRO A 791 11.70 -36.14 14.97
CA PRO A 791 10.41 -36.84 14.86
C PRO A 791 9.44 -36.12 13.92
N ARG A 792 8.91 -36.80 12.91
CA ARG A 792 7.89 -36.21 12.04
C ARG A 792 6.55 -36.04 12.74
N SER A 793 5.93 -34.87 12.55
CA SER A 793 4.56 -34.62 13.00
C SER A 793 3.55 -35.42 12.16
N PRO A 794 2.32 -35.63 12.66
CA PRO A 794 1.24 -36.25 11.90
C PRO A 794 1.00 -35.58 10.55
N TYR A 795 1.08 -34.25 10.51
CA TYR A 795 0.92 -33.47 9.29
C TYR A 795 2.04 -33.72 8.28
N GLN A 796 3.31 -33.75 8.74
CA GLN A 796 4.45 -34.05 7.86
C GLN A 796 4.35 -35.47 7.28
N GLN A 797 3.91 -36.45 8.08
CA GLN A 797 3.68 -37.82 7.58
C GLN A 797 2.56 -37.88 6.55
N PHE A 798 1.44 -37.18 6.79
CA PHE A 798 0.36 -37.05 5.81
C PHE A 798 0.86 -36.43 4.49
N LEU A 799 1.69 -35.39 4.57
CA LEU A 799 2.24 -34.73 3.39
C LEU A 799 3.22 -35.62 2.61
N SER A 800 3.97 -36.50 3.28
CA SER A 800 4.80 -37.50 2.59
C SER A 800 3.94 -38.46 1.75
N ASP A 801 2.77 -38.89 2.24
CA ASP A 801 1.84 -39.71 1.46
C ASP A 801 1.20 -38.90 0.32
N MET A 802 0.81 -37.65 0.58
CA MET A 802 0.21 -36.77 -0.43
C MET A 802 1.19 -36.48 -1.58
N GLN A 803 2.48 -36.30 -1.28
CA GLN A 803 3.53 -36.09 -2.27
C GLN A 803 3.66 -37.27 -3.25
N ILE A 804 3.35 -38.50 -2.84
CA ILE A 804 3.36 -39.68 -3.73
C ILE A 804 2.20 -39.63 -4.73
N GLU A 805 1.03 -39.09 -4.35
CA GLU A 805 -0.11 -38.92 -5.26
C GLU A 805 0.09 -37.70 -6.18
N ALA A 806 0.52 -36.57 -5.62
CA ALA A 806 0.73 -35.30 -6.34
C ALA A 806 1.99 -34.58 -5.84
N PRO A 807 3.17 -34.86 -6.42
CA PRO A 807 4.43 -34.21 -6.03
C PRO A 807 4.45 -32.71 -6.34
N ILE A 808 3.63 -32.24 -7.28
CA ILE A 808 3.53 -30.83 -7.67
C ILE A 808 2.10 -30.35 -7.45
N ILE A 809 1.94 -29.39 -6.55
CA ILE A 809 0.70 -28.66 -6.32
C ILE A 809 1.02 -27.17 -6.33
N THR A 810 0.68 -26.46 -7.41
CA THR A 810 0.99 -25.03 -7.59
C THR A 810 -0.18 -24.26 -8.19
N SER A 811 -0.07 -22.93 -8.23
CA SER A 811 -1.11 -22.06 -8.81
C SER A 811 -1.26 -22.21 -10.34
N TRP A 812 -0.22 -22.68 -11.04
CA TRP A 812 -0.26 -22.84 -12.50
C TRP A 812 -0.59 -24.27 -12.95
N GLY A 813 -0.48 -25.26 -12.05
CA GLY A 813 -0.81 -26.64 -12.38
C GLY A 813 -0.53 -27.63 -11.25
N ASN A 814 -1.13 -28.81 -11.35
CA ASN A 814 -0.87 -29.94 -10.46
C ASN A 814 -0.36 -31.10 -11.30
N ILE A 815 0.68 -31.82 -10.84
CA ILE A 815 1.31 -32.92 -11.57
C ILE A 815 1.39 -34.14 -10.68
N ASP A 816 1.02 -35.31 -11.22
CA ASP A 816 1.11 -36.60 -10.55
C ASP A 816 2.52 -37.20 -10.60
N ASN A 817 2.71 -38.36 -9.96
CA ASN A 817 4.00 -39.06 -9.94
C ASN A 817 4.46 -39.62 -11.31
N SER A 818 3.58 -39.64 -12.32
CA SER A 818 3.90 -40.07 -13.68
C SER A 818 4.32 -38.89 -14.56
N GLY A 819 4.30 -37.67 -14.02
CA GLY A 819 4.59 -36.44 -14.75
C GLY A 819 3.40 -35.92 -15.56
N GLN A 820 2.18 -36.40 -15.32
CA GLN A 820 0.98 -35.95 -16.01
C GLN A 820 0.21 -34.90 -15.21
N GLN A 821 -0.40 -33.96 -15.93
CA GLN A 821 -1.21 -32.90 -15.31
C GLN A 821 -2.51 -33.48 -14.73
N ILE A 822 -2.79 -33.16 -13.47
CA ILE A 822 -4.01 -33.55 -12.79
C ILE A 822 -5.08 -32.49 -13.06
N GLU A 823 -6.05 -32.80 -13.93
CA GLU A 823 -7.14 -31.88 -14.26
C GLU A 823 -8.14 -31.69 -13.11
N ASP A 824 -8.42 -32.77 -12.36
CA ASP A 824 -9.37 -32.78 -11.24
C ASP A 824 -8.71 -33.36 -9.99
N MET A 825 -8.22 -32.47 -9.12
CA MET A 825 -7.61 -32.84 -7.85
C MET A 825 -8.59 -33.57 -6.91
N SER A 826 -9.92 -33.41 -7.09
CA SER A 826 -10.91 -34.10 -6.25
C SER A 826 -10.96 -35.62 -6.48
N SER A 827 -10.32 -36.10 -7.55
CA SER A 827 -10.11 -37.53 -7.80
C SER A 827 -9.08 -38.18 -6.87
N LEU A 828 -8.20 -37.39 -6.25
CA LEU A 828 -7.16 -37.88 -5.34
C LEU A 828 -7.75 -38.23 -3.97
N SER A 829 -7.28 -39.32 -3.39
CA SER A 829 -7.88 -39.88 -2.17
C SER A 829 -7.64 -39.00 -0.95
N LEU A 830 -6.51 -38.29 -0.93
CA LEU A 830 -6.07 -37.46 0.17
C LEU A 830 -6.42 -35.97 0.00
N TYR A 831 -6.80 -35.53 -1.20
CA TYR A 831 -7.02 -34.11 -1.52
C TYR A 831 -8.03 -33.42 -0.60
N GLN A 832 -9.20 -34.03 -0.39
CA GLN A 832 -10.22 -33.42 0.47
C GLN A 832 -9.74 -33.26 1.91
N THR A 833 -8.93 -34.21 2.40
CA THR A 833 -8.32 -34.14 3.72
C THR A 833 -7.28 -33.02 3.77
N TYR A 834 -6.49 -32.86 2.71
CA TYR A 834 -5.50 -31.79 2.62
C TYR A 834 -6.15 -30.40 2.65
N LEU A 835 -7.19 -30.17 1.85
CA LEU A 835 -7.97 -28.92 1.88
C LEU A 835 -8.48 -28.58 3.29
N GLN A 836 -8.93 -29.60 4.03
CA GLN A 836 -9.44 -29.43 5.40
C GLN A 836 -8.33 -29.11 6.40
N LEU A 837 -7.16 -29.75 6.27
CA LEU A 837 -5.97 -29.51 7.09
C LEU A 837 -5.41 -28.09 6.85
N GLU A 838 -5.34 -27.68 5.59
CA GLU A 838 -4.88 -26.34 5.23
C GLU A 838 -5.87 -25.27 5.71
N TYR A 839 -7.17 -25.46 5.51
CA TYR A 839 -8.18 -24.55 6.07
C TYR A 839 -8.06 -24.44 7.59
N ASN A 840 -7.77 -25.54 8.29
CA ASN A 840 -7.59 -25.54 9.75
C ASN A 840 -6.35 -24.76 10.19
N SER A 841 -5.19 -25.03 9.57
CA SER A 841 -3.96 -24.32 9.90
C SER A 841 -4.05 -22.85 9.54
N ALA A 842 -4.47 -22.52 8.32
CA ALA A 842 -4.34 -21.18 7.75
C ALA A 842 -5.51 -20.23 8.08
N VAL A 843 -6.74 -20.76 8.26
CA VAL A 843 -7.96 -19.93 8.31
C VAL A 843 -8.74 -20.09 9.62
N ASP A 844 -8.96 -21.31 10.12
CA ASP A 844 -9.74 -21.54 11.34
C ASP A 844 -9.14 -20.75 12.52
N LYS A 845 -10.00 -20.22 13.39
CA LYS A 845 -9.57 -19.49 14.59
C LYS A 845 -8.89 -20.38 15.63
N ARG A 846 -9.14 -21.70 15.55
CA ARG A 846 -8.60 -22.71 16.47
C ARG A 846 -7.93 -23.83 15.67
N PRO A 847 -6.67 -23.64 15.21
CA PRO A 847 -5.92 -24.71 14.59
C PRO A 847 -5.74 -25.86 15.59
N LEU A 848 -5.79 -27.10 15.11
CA LEU A 848 -5.56 -28.29 15.90
C LEU A 848 -4.04 -28.53 15.98
N THR A 849 -3.40 -27.97 17.01
CA THR A 849 -1.94 -27.92 17.16
C THR A 849 -1.28 -29.31 17.18
N ASP A 850 -1.96 -30.32 17.74
CA ASP A 850 -1.46 -31.70 17.83
C ASP A 850 -1.12 -32.32 16.46
N LEU A 851 -1.68 -31.82 15.35
CA LEU A 851 -1.31 -32.26 13.99
C LEU A 851 0.11 -31.82 13.61
N TYR A 852 0.62 -30.76 14.21
CA TYR A 852 1.83 -30.05 13.80
C TYR A 852 2.98 -30.18 14.79
N GLU A 853 2.78 -30.87 15.91
CA GLU A 853 3.77 -31.04 17.00
C GLU A 853 4.57 -32.35 16.96
#